data_AF-A0A6A3JYN2-F1
#
_entry.id   AF-A0A6A3JYN2-F1
#
_cell.length_a   1.000
_cell.length_b   1.000
_cell.length_c   1.000
_cell.angle_alpha   90.00
_cell.angle_beta   90.00
_cell.angle_gamma   90.00
#
_symmetry.space_group_name_H-M   'P 1'
#
loop_
_entity.id
_entity.type
_entity.pdbx_description
1 polymer ?
#
loop_
_entity_poly.entity_id
_entity_poly.type
_entity_poly.pdbx_seq_one_letter_code
_entity_poly.pdbx_strand_id
1 'polypeptide(L)'
;MSAVAVFEDSSCSETPVGIKITRDFVCGAGRVPAKTMCGSDGGVLYSISSCTNDYSLLASTVFGNNTPYIIVEEYLEWYCNLAQTVTIYIADGACHPNTDDNTSFKATLATEGGAMITTYNGTYCENVQDNIDVSKNMLASYTCVSGRYCSSDIGYGCGKRFSVGGFGGPPAMGRITSYAVYDTDSCSQPAQTVTMTRELSCTPQVSHWDPVCEDSGAVHYVKDCTRYYKGGWDDYGLINDAFGSNTSYLIVEEYDSWCNSERLINATAYVLDEGCHSNVAATMSTKFSFGLSLILTTYEGPDCDAAVNTTEITHMMLNHDMCVDNVRRFNLRGPSVGMTAVAVFEDSSCSETPVGVKITRDFMCGASQVSAKTVCGSDGGALYSISSCTNDYSLLASTVFGNNTPYIIVEEYLEMDCSQAQTVTVYIADGACHSNTDDATSFKATFTTEGTATITTYNDTYCNIVQDNIDVSKNIFTSYACVAGDYCISDIGYGCGKRFSVGGFGGPPAMGRMTSYAVYDTDSCSQPARTVTMTRELSCTPQVNHWDPVCEDSGMVHYVKDCTHYYKGGWDAYGLFDRAFGSNESYLLVEEYEMYSWCNSDSVSNTTAYVLDEGCHSNVAGTSSNKFSFGHSHILTTYKDPDCVTAVNVTEITHMMLNHDMCVESARRFYLRGPSSGMTAVAVFENSSCSEMPVGIKITRDVVCGASQVSAKTVCGSDGGALYSISSCTNDYYLLASTVFGNNTPYIIVEEYLEWYCNLAQTVTIYIADGACHSNTDNATSFKATFTTEGIATITTYNDTYCGFVQDNIDVSKNMLTSYTCVRDEYCSSDYGCGKRFSVGGLGGARGPSLMKAAVLYDTKDCGSVPVELTAHPVRRSCLSSTTSTCQKVDWSYTLYQASDCVDDVAEFAASKFGSAPYLIVENYAADTNCQTQKSTVVYKADGKCHPRASDGTYFKITPSFGTSLTIATYPTSSCSDFDVEYVTVGTKFVNTGRCFDGNQRFYANMSALFAPSPPPMVDVESLTREQIMFPEWLWEPTPRRVFQSD
;
A
#
# COMPACT_ATOMS: atom_id res chain seq x y z
N MET A 1 -29.45 -18.84 19.94
CA MET A 1 -29.99 -20.07 19.31
C MET A 1 -31.04 -20.69 20.24
N SER A 2 -31.97 -21.50 19.73
CA SER A 2 -32.93 -22.25 20.54
C SER A 2 -32.30 -23.56 20.98
N ALA A 3 -32.24 -23.84 22.27
CA ALA A 3 -31.70 -25.07 22.84
C ALA A 3 -32.83 -25.92 23.43
N VAL A 4 -32.87 -27.20 23.08
CA VAL A 4 -33.83 -28.19 23.58
C VAL A 4 -33.04 -29.27 24.31
N ALA A 5 -33.19 -29.34 25.63
CA ALA A 5 -32.62 -30.41 26.46
C ALA A 5 -33.64 -31.54 26.58
N VAL A 6 -33.19 -32.78 26.45
CA VAL A 6 -34.02 -33.99 26.48
C VAL A 6 -33.73 -34.82 27.73
N PHE A 7 -34.79 -35.23 28.42
CA PHE A 7 -34.76 -35.99 29.66
C PHE A 7 -35.51 -37.32 29.50
N GLU A 8 -35.00 -38.38 30.12
CA GLU A 8 -35.68 -39.68 30.21
C GLU A 8 -36.78 -39.70 31.28
N ASP A 9 -36.74 -38.76 32.23
CA ASP A 9 -37.72 -38.64 33.32
C ASP A 9 -38.76 -37.52 33.08
N SER A 10 -39.99 -37.85 33.46
CA SER A 10 -41.19 -37.01 33.45
C SER A 10 -41.16 -35.76 34.32
N SER A 11 -40.25 -35.67 35.29
CA SER A 11 -40.09 -34.48 36.11
C SER A 11 -38.98 -33.54 35.60
N CYS A 12 -38.21 -33.96 34.59
CA CYS A 12 -37.02 -33.26 34.09
C CYS A 12 -36.06 -32.84 35.22
N SER A 13 -35.96 -33.66 36.28
CA SER A 13 -35.13 -33.35 37.46
C SER A 13 -33.77 -34.05 37.45
N GLU A 14 -33.62 -35.08 36.61
CA GLU A 14 -32.35 -35.77 36.38
C GLU A 14 -31.50 -35.02 35.34
N THR A 15 -30.23 -35.38 35.21
CA THR A 15 -29.35 -34.83 34.17
C THR A 15 -29.94 -35.18 32.79
N PRO A 16 -30.09 -34.21 31.87
CA PRO A 16 -30.57 -34.53 30.53
C PRO A 16 -29.58 -35.42 29.81
N VAL A 17 -30.07 -36.22 28.88
CA VAL A 17 -29.25 -37.18 28.13
C VAL A 17 -28.67 -36.57 26.85
N GLY A 18 -29.29 -35.51 26.33
CA GLY A 18 -28.78 -34.77 25.19
C GLY A 18 -29.37 -33.36 25.09
N ILE A 19 -28.68 -32.49 24.36
CA ILE A 19 -29.15 -31.13 24.06
C ILE A 19 -29.00 -30.89 22.57
N LYS A 20 -30.07 -30.46 21.89
CA LYS A 20 -30.01 -30.01 20.50
C LYS A 20 -30.28 -28.52 20.42
N ILE A 21 -29.41 -27.82 19.71
CA ILE A 21 -29.43 -26.38 19.57
C ILE A 21 -29.56 -26.06 18.10
N THR A 22 -30.62 -25.36 17.73
CA THR A 22 -30.94 -25.00 16.36
C THR A 22 -30.98 -23.49 16.21
N ARG A 23 -30.58 -23.02 15.04
CA ARG A 23 -30.71 -21.61 14.66
C ARG A 23 -32.14 -21.30 14.23
N ASP A 24 -33.10 -21.41 15.14
CA ASP A 24 -34.49 -21.03 14.91
C ASP A 24 -34.75 -19.54 15.19
N PHE A 25 -35.61 -18.93 14.38
CA PHE A 25 -36.06 -17.52 14.50
C PHE A 25 -36.82 -17.21 15.80
N VAL A 26 -37.10 -18.21 16.63
CA VAL A 26 -37.94 -18.10 17.83
C VAL A 26 -37.26 -17.29 18.95
N CYS A 27 -35.91 -17.26 19.01
CA CYS A 27 -35.16 -16.48 20.02
C CYS A 27 -34.91 -15.01 19.63
N GLY A 28 -35.75 -14.42 18.76
CA GLY A 28 -35.71 -13.00 18.40
C GLY A 28 -36.41 -12.10 19.42
N ALA A 29 -35.89 -10.87 19.60
CA ALA A 29 -36.31 -9.89 20.59
C ALA A 29 -37.83 -9.84 20.87
N GLY A 30 -38.24 -10.42 22.00
CA GLY A 30 -39.47 -10.01 22.70
C GLY A 30 -40.76 -10.80 22.44
N ARG A 31 -40.76 -11.99 21.82
CA ARG A 31 -41.98 -12.82 21.78
C ARG A 31 -41.74 -14.32 22.00
N VAL A 32 -42.52 -14.86 22.95
CA VAL A 32 -42.69 -16.25 23.44
C VAL A 32 -41.79 -16.65 24.62
N PRO A 33 -42.34 -17.14 25.76
CA PRO A 33 -41.53 -17.59 26.89
C PRO A 33 -40.85 -18.92 26.55
N ALA A 34 -39.61 -19.10 27.02
CA ALA A 34 -39.00 -20.40 27.22
C ALA A 34 -40.03 -21.35 27.85
N LYS A 35 -40.28 -22.52 27.25
CA LYS A 35 -41.06 -23.60 27.88
C LYS A 35 -40.28 -24.01 29.14
N THR A 36 -40.61 -23.38 30.26
CA THR A 36 -39.96 -23.59 31.58
C THR A 36 -40.58 -24.77 32.33
N MET A 37 -41.54 -25.45 31.71
CA MET A 37 -42.23 -26.61 32.25
C MET A 37 -41.96 -27.82 31.35
N CYS A 38 -41.46 -28.89 32.00
CA CYS A 38 -41.26 -30.21 31.44
C CYS A 38 -42.52 -30.67 30.69
N GLY A 39 -42.42 -30.87 29.38
CA GLY A 39 -43.56 -31.25 28.53
C GLY A 39 -43.21 -32.42 27.63
N SER A 40 -44.17 -33.32 27.41
CA SER A 40 -44.02 -34.45 26.49
C SER A 40 -44.03 -33.95 25.04
N ASP A 41 -42.97 -34.20 24.29
CA ASP A 41 -42.94 -34.00 22.83
C ASP A 41 -43.20 -35.36 22.16
N GLY A 42 -44.45 -35.65 21.80
CA GLY A 42 -44.79 -36.78 20.92
C GLY A 42 -44.61 -38.22 21.45
N GLY A 43 -43.91 -38.45 22.58
CA GLY A 43 -43.60 -39.80 23.08
C GLY A 43 -42.94 -39.85 24.46
N VAL A 44 -41.97 -40.78 24.63
CA VAL A 44 -41.31 -41.19 25.90
C VAL A 44 -40.34 -40.12 26.49
N LEU A 45 -40.29 -38.93 25.90
CA LEU A 45 -39.29 -37.90 26.19
C LEU A 45 -39.93 -36.63 26.74
N TYR A 46 -39.19 -35.96 27.61
CA TYR A 46 -39.56 -34.66 28.16
C TYR A 46 -38.51 -33.62 27.81
N SER A 47 -38.96 -32.42 27.43
CA SER A 47 -38.06 -31.36 26.94
C SER A 47 -38.19 -30.04 27.68
N ILE A 48 -37.05 -29.34 27.83
CA ILE A 48 -36.97 -27.94 28.28
C ILE A 48 -36.30 -27.13 27.17
N SER A 49 -36.94 -26.03 26.77
CA SER A 49 -36.41 -25.13 25.73
C SER A 49 -35.87 -23.84 26.33
N SER A 50 -34.66 -23.42 25.98
CA SER A 50 -34.08 -22.12 26.38
C SER A 50 -33.40 -21.42 25.21
N CYS A 51 -33.09 -20.13 25.37
CA CYS A 51 -32.26 -19.40 24.41
C CYS A 51 -30.85 -19.24 24.99
N THR A 52 -29.83 -19.66 24.25
CA THR A 52 -28.42 -19.44 24.61
C THR A 52 -27.61 -18.88 23.45
N ASN A 53 -26.61 -18.07 23.78
CA ASN A 53 -25.54 -17.63 22.87
C ASN A 53 -24.20 -18.31 23.19
N ASP A 54 -24.12 -19.03 24.31
CA ASP A 54 -22.96 -19.80 24.74
C ASP A 54 -23.40 -21.21 25.14
N TYR A 55 -23.34 -22.12 24.16
CA TYR A 55 -23.74 -23.51 24.36
C TYR A 55 -22.70 -24.30 25.16
N SER A 56 -21.45 -23.84 25.22
CA SER A 56 -20.39 -24.47 26.01
C SER A 56 -20.65 -24.31 27.51
N LEU A 57 -21.03 -23.09 27.92
CA LEU A 57 -21.44 -22.78 29.28
C LEU A 57 -22.76 -23.46 29.65
N LEU A 58 -23.70 -23.56 28.70
CA LEU A 58 -24.93 -24.32 28.89
C LEU A 58 -24.62 -25.80 29.16
N ALA A 59 -23.76 -26.42 28.35
CA ALA A 59 -23.37 -27.82 28.50
C ALA A 59 -22.72 -28.09 29.87
N SER A 60 -21.74 -27.26 30.28
CA SER A 60 -21.05 -27.43 31.57
C SER A 60 -21.97 -27.22 32.76
N THR A 61 -22.93 -26.29 32.66
CA THR A 61 -23.93 -26.05 33.71
C THR A 61 -24.90 -27.22 33.85
N VAL A 62 -25.29 -27.82 32.73
CA VAL A 62 -26.35 -28.83 32.67
C VAL A 62 -25.85 -30.24 32.98
N PHE A 63 -24.73 -30.66 32.37
CA PHE A 63 -24.14 -31.99 32.61
C PHE A 63 -23.22 -32.00 33.85
N GLY A 64 -22.79 -30.82 34.32
CA GLY A 64 -21.81 -30.66 35.38
C GLY A 64 -20.37 -30.84 34.88
N ASN A 65 -19.40 -30.51 35.74
CA ASN A 65 -17.98 -30.52 35.38
C ASN A 65 -17.35 -31.91 35.32
N ASN A 66 -18.03 -32.96 35.79
CA ASN A 66 -17.46 -34.31 35.94
C ASN A 66 -18.16 -35.38 35.09
N THR A 67 -19.21 -35.01 34.35
CA THR A 67 -19.94 -35.94 33.49
C THR A 67 -19.45 -35.72 32.06
N PRO A 68 -18.83 -36.72 31.41
CA PRO A 68 -18.30 -36.54 30.08
C PRO A 68 -19.42 -36.32 29.04
N TYR A 69 -19.25 -35.35 28.17
CA TYR A 69 -20.16 -35.07 27.06
C TYR A 69 -19.40 -34.60 25.82
N ILE A 70 -19.96 -34.83 24.64
CA ILE A 70 -19.38 -34.44 23.35
C ILE A 70 -20.31 -33.43 22.66
N ILE A 71 -19.74 -32.30 22.25
CA ILE A 71 -20.41 -31.26 21.47
C ILE A 71 -20.04 -31.47 20.00
N VAL A 72 -21.06 -31.57 19.14
CA VAL A 72 -20.94 -31.67 17.69
C VAL A 72 -21.60 -30.45 17.06
N GLU A 73 -20.81 -29.65 16.36
CA GLU A 73 -21.28 -28.47 15.63
C GLU A 73 -21.31 -28.78 14.14
N GLU A 74 -22.44 -28.53 13.48
CA GLU A 74 -22.60 -28.77 12.05
C GLU A 74 -22.81 -27.46 11.29
N TYR A 75 -22.16 -27.37 10.13
CA TYR A 75 -22.07 -26.16 9.31
C TYR A 75 -22.51 -26.45 7.88
N LEU A 76 -23.17 -25.48 7.24
CA LEU A 76 -23.52 -25.55 5.81
C LEU A 76 -22.32 -25.51 4.88
N GLU A 77 -21.21 -24.96 5.37
CA GLU A 77 -20.02 -24.69 4.58
C GLU A 77 -18.83 -25.45 5.15
N TRP A 78 -17.97 -25.94 4.26
CA TRP A 78 -16.73 -26.65 4.56
C TRP A 78 -15.68 -25.85 5.34
N TYR A 79 -15.85 -24.53 5.52
CA TYR A 79 -14.96 -23.69 6.32
C TYR A 79 -15.43 -23.47 7.77
N CYS A 80 -16.58 -24.03 8.15
CA CYS A 80 -17.14 -23.89 9.50
C CYS A 80 -17.27 -22.44 10.00
N ASN A 81 -17.76 -21.54 9.15
CA ASN A 81 -17.92 -20.12 9.49
C ASN A 81 -19.15 -19.85 10.36
N LEU A 82 -20.25 -20.59 10.12
CA LEU A 82 -21.52 -20.33 10.78
C LEU A 82 -22.27 -21.63 11.10
N ALA A 83 -22.35 -21.98 12.39
CA ALA A 83 -22.98 -23.22 12.85
C ALA A 83 -24.50 -23.17 12.68
N GLN A 84 -25.07 -24.21 12.10
CA GLN A 84 -26.51 -24.37 11.96
C GLN A 84 -27.15 -25.08 13.14
N THR A 85 -26.52 -26.19 13.53
CA THR A 85 -26.98 -27.11 14.54
C THR A 85 -25.82 -27.44 15.46
N VAL A 86 -26.07 -27.44 16.76
CA VAL A 86 -25.13 -27.93 17.77
C VAL A 86 -25.84 -29.03 18.56
N THR A 87 -25.28 -30.23 18.56
CA THR A 87 -25.83 -31.37 19.31
C THR A 87 -24.83 -31.79 20.38
N ILE A 88 -25.31 -31.93 21.60
CA ILE A 88 -24.50 -32.32 22.76
C ILE A 88 -24.98 -33.71 23.21
N TYR A 89 -24.08 -34.68 23.18
CA TYR A 89 -24.32 -36.07 23.56
C TYR A 89 -23.64 -36.38 24.90
N ILE A 90 -24.38 -36.96 25.85
CA ILE A 90 -23.75 -37.56 27.04
C ILE A 90 -22.89 -38.76 26.61
N ALA A 91 -21.66 -38.85 27.14
CA ALA A 91 -20.66 -39.83 26.71
C ALA A 91 -20.38 -40.88 27.80
N ASP A 92 -21.42 -41.50 28.32
CA ASP A 92 -21.38 -42.52 29.37
C ASP A 92 -21.36 -43.98 28.83
N GLY A 93 -21.47 -44.14 27.50
CA GLY A 93 -21.54 -45.43 26.83
C GLY A 93 -22.87 -46.17 26.96
N ALA A 94 -23.89 -45.56 27.57
CA ALA A 94 -25.26 -46.08 27.58
C ALA A 94 -26.00 -45.73 26.28
N CYS A 95 -27.17 -46.36 26.10
CA CYS A 95 -28.05 -46.06 24.98
C CYS A 95 -29.07 -45.01 25.41
N HIS A 96 -29.15 -43.91 24.68
CA HIS A 96 -30.09 -42.83 24.96
C HIS A 96 -30.97 -42.52 23.76
N PRO A 97 -32.25 -42.19 23.98
CA PRO A 97 -33.11 -41.66 22.93
C PRO A 97 -32.58 -40.31 22.40
N ASN A 98 -32.70 -40.10 21.09
CA ASN A 98 -32.30 -38.84 20.45
C ASN A 98 -33.44 -37.80 20.52
N THR A 99 -33.16 -36.58 20.08
CA THR A 99 -34.13 -35.46 20.07
C THR A 99 -35.30 -35.63 19.09
N ASP A 100 -35.23 -36.62 18.22
CA ASP A 100 -36.27 -37.05 17.31
C ASP A 100 -36.88 -38.37 17.81
N ASP A 101 -38.22 -38.45 17.82
CA ASP A 101 -39.02 -39.51 18.47
C ASP A 101 -38.73 -40.95 18.02
N ASN A 102 -37.87 -41.15 17.02
CA ASN A 102 -37.63 -42.43 16.36
C ASN A 102 -36.15 -42.87 16.30
N THR A 103 -35.19 -42.11 16.84
CA THR A 103 -33.77 -42.52 16.85
C THR A 103 -33.17 -42.53 18.24
N SER A 104 -32.01 -43.17 18.37
CA SER A 104 -31.24 -43.23 19.61
C SER A 104 -29.75 -43.12 19.31
N PHE A 105 -28.95 -42.82 20.31
CA PHE A 105 -27.51 -42.70 20.20
C PHE A 105 -26.79 -43.39 21.35
N LYS A 106 -25.53 -43.72 21.11
CA LYS A 106 -24.55 -44.13 22.10
C LYS A 106 -23.27 -43.36 21.84
N ALA A 107 -22.81 -42.61 22.83
CA ALA A 107 -21.52 -41.94 22.76
C ALA A 107 -20.57 -42.50 23.82
N THR A 108 -19.34 -42.81 23.44
CA THR A 108 -18.33 -43.39 24.34
C THR A 108 -17.00 -42.68 24.13
N LEU A 109 -16.31 -42.35 25.22
CA LEU A 109 -14.93 -41.87 25.18
C LEU A 109 -13.96 -43.06 25.22
N ALA A 110 -13.02 -43.08 24.28
CA ALA A 110 -11.95 -44.04 24.26
C ALA A 110 -10.89 -43.69 25.31
N THR A 111 -10.19 -44.70 25.84
CA THR A 111 -9.11 -44.54 26.82
C THR A 111 -7.94 -43.70 26.29
N GLU A 112 -7.77 -43.63 24.97
CA GLU A 112 -6.77 -42.81 24.28
C GLU A 112 -7.19 -41.32 24.11
N GLY A 113 -8.38 -40.94 24.58
CA GLY A 113 -8.91 -39.57 24.52
C GLY A 113 -9.66 -39.22 23.23
N GLY A 114 -9.86 -40.18 22.32
CA GLY A 114 -10.83 -40.07 21.23
C GLY A 114 -12.26 -40.37 21.69
N ALA A 115 -13.23 -40.26 20.78
CA ALA A 115 -14.62 -40.56 21.05
C ALA A 115 -15.32 -41.25 19.87
N MET A 116 -16.30 -42.08 20.19
CA MET A 116 -17.17 -42.75 19.23
C MET A 116 -18.61 -42.31 19.48
N ILE A 117 -19.29 -41.82 18.45
CA ILE A 117 -20.72 -41.50 18.49
C ILE A 117 -21.43 -42.41 17.47
N THR A 118 -22.28 -43.30 17.95
CA THR A 118 -23.10 -44.16 17.10
C THR A 118 -24.55 -43.74 17.21
N THR A 119 -25.22 -43.51 16.08
CA THR A 119 -26.66 -43.27 16.00
C THR A 119 -27.38 -44.47 15.42
N TYR A 120 -28.65 -44.66 15.78
CA TYR A 120 -29.42 -45.87 15.52
C TYR A 120 -30.84 -45.56 15.05
N ASN A 121 -31.34 -46.37 14.11
CA ASN A 121 -32.72 -46.33 13.64
C ASN A 121 -33.63 -47.09 14.63
N GLY A 122 -34.17 -46.37 15.61
CA GLY A 122 -35.04 -46.89 16.67
C GLY A 122 -34.68 -46.30 18.04
N THR A 123 -35.55 -46.46 19.03
CA THR A 123 -35.40 -45.84 20.36
C THR A 123 -34.53 -46.63 21.35
N TYR A 124 -34.04 -47.82 20.97
CA TYR A 124 -33.31 -48.75 21.86
C TYR A 124 -31.94 -49.18 21.32
N CYS A 125 -31.27 -48.32 20.55
CA CYS A 125 -29.99 -48.57 19.90
C CYS A 125 -29.96 -49.84 19.04
N GLU A 126 -31.04 -50.03 18.29
CA GLU A 126 -31.20 -51.11 17.32
C GLU A 126 -30.92 -50.56 15.92
N ASN A 127 -30.25 -51.34 15.05
CA ASN A 127 -29.93 -50.97 13.67
C ASN A 127 -29.10 -49.67 13.54
N VAL A 128 -27.77 -49.80 13.56
CA VAL A 128 -26.82 -48.67 13.38
C VAL A 128 -27.16 -47.87 12.12
N GLN A 129 -27.40 -46.58 12.29
CA GLN A 129 -27.66 -45.62 11.22
C GLN A 129 -26.35 -44.97 10.77
N ASP A 130 -25.59 -44.40 11.70
CA ASP A 130 -24.31 -43.75 11.44
C ASP A 130 -23.32 -44.00 12.58
N ASN A 131 -22.02 -43.96 12.26
CA ASN A 131 -20.96 -44.15 13.23
C ASN A 131 -19.83 -43.14 12.99
N ILE A 132 -19.67 -42.21 13.94
CA ILE A 132 -18.73 -41.11 13.87
C ILE A 132 -17.57 -41.44 14.81
N ASP A 133 -16.43 -41.77 14.22
CA ASP A 133 -15.15 -41.90 14.91
C ASP A 133 -14.45 -40.54 14.96
N VAL A 134 -14.24 -40.03 16.18
CA VAL A 134 -13.64 -38.73 16.46
C VAL A 134 -12.31 -38.93 17.18
N SER A 135 -11.21 -38.56 16.53
CA SER A 135 -9.89 -38.68 17.16
C SER A 135 -9.69 -37.66 18.28
N LYS A 136 -8.76 -37.94 19.21
CA LYS A 136 -8.32 -36.98 20.23
C LYS A 136 -7.90 -35.64 19.60
N ASN A 137 -7.21 -35.71 18.47
CA ASN A 137 -6.77 -34.52 17.74
C ASN A 137 -7.96 -33.70 17.24
N MET A 138 -9.03 -34.31 16.70
CA MET A 138 -10.24 -33.58 16.29
C MET A 138 -10.93 -32.89 17.47
N LEU A 139 -10.99 -33.54 18.64
CA LEU A 139 -11.60 -32.98 19.86
C LEU A 139 -10.80 -31.80 20.44
N ALA A 140 -9.46 -31.88 20.37
CA ALA A 140 -8.58 -30.87 20.95
C ALA A 140 -8.17 -29.75 19.98
N SER A 141 -8.15 -30.01 18.67
CA SER A 141 -7.83 -29.01 17.63
C SER A 141 -9.01 -28.09 17.33
N TYR A 142 -10.24 -28.59 17.52
CA TYR A 142 -11.46 -27.88 17.15
C TYR A 142 -11.44 -27.40 15.68
N THR A 143 -10.76 -28.16 14.83
CA THR A 143 -10.64 -27.87 13.39
C THR A 143 -11.89 -28.30 12.65
N CYS A 144 -12.19 -27.61 11.55
CA CYS A 144 -13.31 -27.98 10.69
C CYS A 144 -12.99 -29.28 9.94
N VAL A 145 -13.81 -30.31 10.09
CA VAL A 145 -13.68 -31.57 9.37
C VAL A 145 -14.75 -31.62 8.27
N SER A 146 -14.33 -31.83 7.02
CA SER A 146 -15.23 -31.98 5.86
C SER A 146 -15.13 -33.38 5.23
N GLY A 147 -16.19 -33.82 4.55
CA GLY A 147 -16.18 -35.08 3.77
C GLY A 147 -17.00 -36.23 4.37
N ARG A 148 -16.36 -37.20 5.03
CA ARG A 148 -16.94 -38.52 5.38
C ARG A 148 -18.05 -38.49 6.44
N TYR A 149 -18.16 -37.40 7.20
CA TYR A 149 -19.05 -37.26 8.35
C TYR A 149 -20.32 -36.46 8.03
N CYS A 150 -20.61 -36.31 6.74
CA CYS A 150 -21.62 -35.45 6.17
C CYS A 150 -22.58 -36.27 5.30
N SER A 151 -23.88 -36.32 5.63
CA SER A 151 -24.88 -36.94 4.76
C SER A 151 -25.23 -35.98 3.63
N SER A 152 -24.79 -36.28 2.41
CA SER A 152 -25.00 -35.45 1.22
C SER A 152 -26.45 -35.48 0.73
N ASP A 153 -27.08 -34.30 0.61
CA ASP A 153 -28.14 -34.05 -0.40
C ASP A 153 -28.15 -32.58 -0.92
N ILE A 154 -27.24 -31.70 -0.45
CA ILE A 154 -27.17 -30.31 -0.90
C ILE A 154 -25.75 -30.05 -1.44
N GLY A 155 -25.65 -29.59 -2.69
CA GLY A 155 -24.40 -29.47 -3.46
C GLY A 155 -23.36 -28.46 -2.96
N TYR A 156 -23.46 -27.99 -1.71
CA TYR A 156 -22.48 -27.13 -1.05
C TYR A 156 -21.92 -27.93 0.15
N GLY A 157 -20.63 -28.26 0.13
CA GLY A 157 -20.05 -29.18 1.12
C GLY A 157 -20.24 -28.71 2.57
N CYS A 158 -20.61 -29.62 3.48
CA CYS A 158 -20.75 -29.34 4.90
C CYS A 158 -19.47 -29.58 5.71
N GLY A 159 -19.39 -28.92 6.87
CA GLY A 159 -18.31 -29.05 7.84
C GLY A 159 -18.83 -29.43 9.22
N LYS A 160 -18.03 -30.14 10.02
CA LYS A 160 -18.30 -30.43 11.43
C LYS A 160 -17.13 -30.03 12.32
N ARG A 161 -17.41 -29.57 13.54
CA ARG A 161 -16.44 -29.43 14.63
C ARG A 161 -16.87 -30.26 15.82
N PHE A 162 -15.89 -30.75 16.56
CA PHE A 162 -16.08 -31.59 17.73
C PHE A 162 -15.35 -30.97 18.93
N SER A 163 -15.98 -31.00 20.10
CA SER A 163 -15.32 -30.69 21.37
C SER A 163 -15.89 -31.58 22.48
N VAL A 164 -15.16 -31.73 23.58
CA VAL A 164 -15.55 -32.59 24.71
C VAL A 164 -15.46 -31.81 26.01
N GLY A 165 -16.40 -32.03 26.93
CA GLY A 165 -16.37 -31.48 28.29
C GLY A 165 -16.62 -32.55 29.35
N GLY A 166 -16.60 -32.14 30.62
CA GLY A 166 -16.77 -33.05 31.75
C GLY A 166 -15.49 -33.53 32.44
N PHE A 167 -14.37 -32.81 32.27
CA PHE A 167 -13.05 -33.12 32.84
C PHE A 167 -12.56 -32.06 33.85
N GLY A 168 -13.45 -31.49 34.65
CA GLY A 168 -13.10 -30.49 35.68
C GLY A 168 -13.06 -29.04 35.19
N GLY A 169 -13.48 -28.78 33.94
CA GLY A 169 -13.53 -27.44 33.34
C GLY A 169 -14.31 -27.43 32.00
N PRO A 170 -14.49 -26.26 31.37
CA PRO A 170 -15.14 -26.16 30.07
C PRO A 170 -14.33 -26.83 28.95
N PRO A 171 -14.96 -27.22 27.82
CA PRO A 171 -14.26 -27.76 26.66
C PRO A 171 -13.16 -26.82 26.16
N ALA A 172 -12.01 -27.37 25.76
CA ALA A 172 -10.88 -26.55 25.32
C ALA A 172 -11.16 -25.75 24.03
N MET A 173 -12.03 -26.23 23.13
CA MET A 173 -12.46 -25.55 21.89
C MET A 173 -11.30 -24.92 21.08
N GLY A 174 -10.21 -25.67 20.92
CA GLY A 174 -9.03 -25.24 20.18
C GLY A 174 -8.04 -24.40 20.97
N ARG A 175 -8.32 -24.07 22.24
CA ARG A 175 -7.33 -23.53 23.18
C ARG A 175 -6.34 -24.63 23.58
N ILE A 176 -5.11 -24.22 23.83
CA ILE A 176 -4.00 -25.05 24.25
C ILE A 176 -3.59 -24.62 25.65
N THR A 177 -3.26 -25.58 26.50
CA THR A 177 -2.76 -25.32 27.85
C THR A 177 -1.29 -24.95 27.77
N SER A 178 -0.92 -23.80 28.32
CA SER A 178 0.46 -23.34 28.45
C SER A 178 0.99 -23.69 29.84
N TYR A 179 2.20 -24.24 29.90
CA TYR A 179 2.98 -24.42 31.12
C TYR A 179 4.31 -23.69 30.97
N ALA A 180 4.48 -22.56 31.65
CA ALA A 180 5.75 -21.84 31.72
C ALA A 180 6.49 -22.24 33.00
N VAL A 181 7.74 -22.70 32.90
CA VAL A 181 8.55 -23.20 34.01
C VAL A 181 9.62 -22.18 34.38
N TYR A 182 9.81 -21.94 35.68
CA TYR A 182 10.72 -20.95 36.22
C TYR A 182 11.62 -21.55 37.32
N ASP A 183 12.81 -20.97 37.48
CA ASP A 183 13.75 -21.30 38.57
C ASP A 183 13.37 -20.70 39.92
N THR A 184 12.59 -19.62 39.91
CA THR A 184 12.29 -18.82 41.09
C THR A 184 10.86 -19.02 41.57
N ASP A 185 10.68 -18.96 42.89
CA ASP A 185 9.37 -19.01 43.57
C ASP A 185 8.45 -17.83 43.24
N SER A 186 9.02 -16.80 42.60
CA SER A 186 8.30 -15.63 42.09
C SER A 186 7.82 -15.77 40.64
N CYS A 187 8.16 -16.85 39.94
CA CYS A 187 7.91 -17.04 38.50
C CYS A 187 8.34 -15.83 37.65
N SER A 188 9.50 -15.26 37.99
CA SER A 188 10.03 -14.07 37.31
C SER A 188 10.71 -14.47 36.00
N GLN A 189 10.49 -13.69 34.94
CA GLN A 189 11.18 -13.83 33.66
C GLN A 189 12.72 -13.87 33.82
N PRO A 190 13.44 -14.60 32.94
CA PRO A 190 12.90 -15.46 31.88
C PRO A 190 12.46 -16.83 32.41
N ALA A 191 11.39 -17.38 31.84
CA ALA A 191 11.07 -18.80 31.97
C ALA A 191 12.19 -19.65 31.33
N GLN A 192 12.37 -20.87 31.83
CA GLN A 192 13.26 -21.87 31.24
C GLN A 192 12.63 -22.51 30.01
N THR A 193 11.37 -22.92 30.15
CA THR A 193 10.61 -23.56 29.07
C THR A 193 9.16 -23.11 29.12
N VAL A 194 8.51 -23.08 27.96
CA VAL A 194 7.07 -22.91 27.83
C VAL A 194 6.54 -24.03 26.96
N THR A 195 5.77 -24.94 27.56
CA THR A 195 5.17 -26.06 26.84
C THR A 195 3.70 -25.79 26.57
N MET A 196 3.29 -25.93 25.32
CA MET A 196 1.93 -25.76 24.83
C MET A 196 1.36 -27.15 24.49
N THR A 197 0.46 -27.66 25.32
CA THR A 197 -0.10 -29.02 25.19
C THR A 197 -1.62 -29.01 24.96
N ARG A 198 -2.07 -29.87 24.04
CA ARG A 198 -3.49 -30.07 23.77
C ARG A 198 -4.15 -30.93 24.86
N GLU A 199 -4.76 -30.27 25.83
CA GLU A 199 -5.64 -30.88 26.83
C GLU A 199 -7.10 -30.87 26.36
N LEU A 200 -7.92 -31.82 26.83
CA LEU A 200 -9.34 -31.92 26.45
C LEU A 200 -10.21 -30.83 27.12
N SER A 201 -9.72 -30.27 28.22
CA SER A 201 -10.32 -29.17 28.97
C SER A 201 -9.24 -28.15 29.31
N CYS A 202 -9.58 -26.86 29.26
CA CYS A 202 -8.66 -25.79 29.62
C CYS A 202 -9.42 -24.73 30.41
N THR A 203 -8.93 -24.37 31.59
CA THR A 203 -9.48 -23.30 32.43
C THR A 203 -8.53 -22.10 32.40
N PRO A 204 -8.88 -21.00 31.70
CA PRO A 204 -8.04 -19.80 31.67
C PRO A 204 -7.91 -19.20 33.06
N GLN A 205 -6.76 -18.58 33.34
CA GLN A 205 -6.62 -17.79 34.56
C GLN A 205 -7.57 -16.59 34.58
N VAL A 206 -7.88 -16.07 35.77
CA VAL A 206 -8.73 -14.87 35.94
C VAL A 206 -8.08 -13.63 35.32
N SER A 207 -6.74 -13.56 35.35
CA SER A 207 -5.94 -12.48 34.76
C SER A 207 -4.68 -13.06 34.12
N HIS A 208 -4.53 -12.93 32.81
CA HIS A 208 -3.33 -13.33 32.07
C HIS A 208 -2.10 -12.48 32.43
N TRP A 209 -2.33 -11.23 32.84
CA TRP A 209 -1.29 -10.24 33.16
C TRP A 209 -0.80 -10.31 34.61
N ASP A 210 -1.49 -11.08 35.46
CA ASP A 210 -1.10 -11.33 36.85
C ASP A 210 -1.20 -12.83 37.12
N PRO A 211 -0.32 -13.63 36.49
CA PRO A 211 -0.42 -15.07 36.55
C PRO A 211 -0.08 -15.60 37.94
N VAL A 212 -0.84 -16.60 38.39
CA VAL A 212 -0.55 -17.31 39.64
C VAL A 212 0.63 -18.25 39.43
N CYS A 213 1.71 -18.02 40.19
CA CYS A 213 2.85 -18.92 40.29
C CYS A 213 2.52 -20.10 41.21
N GLU A 214 2.60 -21.32 40.68
CA GLU A 214 2.36 -22.57 41.39
C GLU A 214 3.69 -23.32 41.64
N ASP A 215 3.72 -24.16 42.68
CA ASP A 215 4.87 -24.99 43.03
C ASP A 215 4.47 -26.47 42.96
N SER A 216 5.16 -27.22 42.10
CA SER A 216 4.98 -28.67 41.93
C SER A 216 5.75 -29.50 42.97
N GLY A 217 6.62 -28.86 43.76
CA GLY A 217 7.63 -29.49 44.61
C GLY A 217 8.95 -29.81 43.91
N ALA A 218 9.00 -29.68 42.58
CA ALA A 218 10.21 -29.87 41.76
C ALA A 218 10.60 -28.60 40.99
N VAL A 219 9.62 -27.87 40.46
CA VAL A 219 9.78 -26.58 39.77
C VAL A 219 8.62 -25.64 40.07
N HIS A 220 8.85 -24.34 39.87
CA HIS A 220 7.81 -23.31 39.88
C HIS A 220 7.24 -23.14 38.47
N TYR A 221 5.93 -23.01 38.34
CA TYR A 221 5.31 -22.88 37.02
C TYR A 221 4.06 -21.98 37.01
N VAL A 222 3.76 -21.45 35.83
CA VAL A 222 2.51 -20.77 35.51
C VAL A 222 1.74 -21.62 34.51
N LYS A 223 0.46 -21.89 34.80
CA LYS A 223 -0.47 -22.61 33.92
C LYS A 223 -1.56 -21.70 33.40
N ASP A 224 -1.79 -21.64 32.09
CA ASP A 224 -2.87 -20.85 31.49
C ASP A 224 -3.40 -21.45 30.17
N CYS A 225 -4.36 -20.80 29.54
CA CYS A 225 -5.07 -21.25 28.34
C CYS A 225 -5.14 -20.16 27.27
N THR A 226 -4.51 -20.41 26.13
CA THR A 226 -4.48 -19.49 24.98
C THR A 226 -4.79 -20.22 23.68
N ARG A 227 -5.00 -19.50 22.58
CA ARG A 227 -4.90 -20.10 21.25
C ARG A 227 -3.48 -19.93 20.74
N TYR A 228 -2.90 -21.03 20.30
CA TYR A 228 -1.59 -21.03 19.66
C TYR A 228 -1.76 -21.00 18.13
N TYR A 229 -0.98 -20.12 17.49
CA TYR A 229 -0.87 -20.01 16.05
C TYR A 229 0.53 -20.43 15.63
N LYS A 230 0.58 -21.09 14.46
CA LYS A 230 1.82 -21.52 13.82
C LYS A 230 2.85 -20.38 13.80
N GLY A 231 4.09 -20.69 14.17
CA GLY A 231 5.20 -19.75 14.25
C GLY A 231 5.36 -19.10 15.64
N GLY A 232 4.63 -19.59 16.66
CA GLY A 232 4.81 -19.14 18.04
C GLY A 232 4.00 -17.94 18.47
N TRP A 233 2.96 -17.57 17.71
CA TRP A 233 2.04 -16.52 18.12
C TRP A 233 0.95 -17.09 19.01
N ASP A 234 0.49 -16.33 20.00
CA ASP A 234 -0.65 -16.70 20.82
C ASP A 234 -1.53 -15.49 21.15
N ASP A 235 -2.80 -15.72 21.47
CA ASP A 235 -3.82 -14.65 21.66
C ASP A 235 -3.43 -13.63 22.73
N TYR A 236 -2.65 -14.02 23.74
CA TYR A 236 -2.32 -13.20 24.91
C TYR A 236 -0.83 -12.90 25.04
N GLY A 237 0.01 -13.39 24.12
CA GLY A 237 1.46 -13.21 24.18
C GLY A 237 2.14 -13.99 25.30
N LEU A 238 1.54 -15.07 25.81
CA LEU A 238 2.03 -15.82 26.97
C LEU A 238 3.47 -16.32 26.79
N ILE A 239 3.87 -16.73 25.59
CA ILE A 239 5.26 -17.18 25.34
C ILE A 239 6.21 -15.99 25.47
N ASN A 240 5.87 -14.86 24.84
CA ASN A 240 6.69 -13.67 24.87
C ASN A 240 6.79 -13.07 26.27
N ASP A 241 5.70 -13.07 27.02
CA ASP A 241 5.64 -12.61 28.41
C ASP A 241 6.35 -13.56 29.37
N ALA A 242 6.47 -14.85 29.06
CA ALA A 242 7.23 -15.78 29.88
C ALA A 242 8.75 -15.56 29.77
N PHE A 243 9.26 -15.27 28.57
CA PHE A 243 10.70 -15.05 28.34
C PHE A 243 11.14 -13.58 28.48
N GLY A 244 10.26 -12.62 28.23
CA GLY A 244 10.58 -11.20 28.18
C GLY A 244 11.26 -10.76 26.87
N SER A 245 11.36 -9.45 26.66
CA SER A 245 11.82 -8.86 25.39
C SER A 245 13.31 -9.05 25.08
N ASN A 246 14.12 -9.40 26.10
CA ASN A 246 15.59 -9.44 26.00
C ASN A 246 16.13 -10.88 25.91
N THR A 247 15.25 -11.86 25.78
CA THR A 247 15.62 -13.28 25.82
C THR A 247 15.35 -13.90 24.46
N SER A 248 16.37 -14.51 23.86
CA SER A 248 16.19 -15.32 22.66
C SER A 248 15.75 -16.73 23.06
N TYR A 249 14.81 -17.29 22.33
CA TYR A 249 14.26 -18.62 22.60
C TYR A 249 13.94 -19.35 21.30
N LEU A 250 14.02 -20.68 21.35
CA LEU A 250 13.70 -21.56 20.24
C LEU A 250 12.35 -22.20 20.48
N ILE A 251 11.44 -22.08 19.52
CA ILE A 251 10.18 -22.80 19.50
C ILE A 251 10.31 -24.03 18.60
N VAL A 252 10.05 -25.20 19.19
CA VAL A 252 9.93 -26.48 18.50
C VAL A 252 8.45 -26.83 18.41
N GLU A 253 7.91 -26.86 17.20
CA GLU A 253 6.54 -27.31 16.94
C GLU A 253 6.55 -28.76 16.49
N GLU A 254 5.75 -29.62 17.12
CA GLU A 254 5.58 -31.01 16.70
C GLU A 254 4.20 -31.26 16.11
N TYR A 255 4.17 -32.08 15.06
CA TYR A 255 3.01 -32.37 14.25
C TYR A 255 2.78 -33.88 14.14
N ASP A 256 1.52 -34.29 14.05
CA ASP A 256 1.11 -35.71 13.93
C ASP A 256 1.60 -36.37 12.63
N SER A 257 1.88 -35.54 11.63
CA SER A 257 2.44 -35.89 10.33
C SER A 257 2.89 -34.58 9.68
N TRP A 258 2.72 -34.39 8.35
CA TRP A 258 3.17 -33.19 7.63
C TRP A 258 2.82 -31.89 8.37
N CYS A 259 3.79 -30.98 8.44
CA CYS A 259 3.68 -29.76 9.24
C CYS A 259 2.67 -28.76 8.66
N ASN A 260 1.39 -29.00 8.93
CA ASN A 260 0.23 -28.15 8.66
C ASN A 260 -0.39 -27.71 10.00
N SER A 261 -0.92 -26.48 10.07
CA SER A 261 -1.52 -25.90 11.27
C SER A 261 -2.61 -26.78 11.90
N GLU A 262 -3.36 -27.52 11.09
CA GLU A 262 -4.41 -28.45 11.55
C GLU A 262 -3.88 -29.71 12.24
N ARG A 263 -2.58 -29.99 12.13
CA ARG A 263 -1.92 -31.21 12.64
C ARG A 263 -0.92 -30.94 13.76
N LEU A 264 -0.85 -29.70 14.24
CA LEU A 264 0.01 -29.32 15.36
C LEU A 264 -0.46 -30.04 16.64
N ILE A 265 0.43 -30.82 17.25
CA ILE A 265 0.20 -31.59 18.48
C ILE A 265 0.59 -30.76 19.69
N ASN A 266 1.84 -30.28 19.70
CA ASN A 266 2.40 -29.51 20.78
C ASN A 266 3.35 -28.44 20.20
N ALA A 267 3.68 -27.47 21.04
CA ALA A 267 4.81 -26.59 20.79
C ALA A 267 5.57 -26.42 22.10
N THR A 268 6.89 -26.51 22.06
CA THR A 268 7.73 -26.26 23.22
C THR A 268 8.70 -25.14 22.88
N ALA A 269 8.64 -24.06 23.64
CA ALA A 269 9.61 -22.98 23.58
C ALA A 269 10.67 -23.21 24.65
N TYR A 270 11.94 -23.12 24.28
CA TYR A 270 13.08 -23.30 25.15
C TYR A 270 13.91 -22.01 25.17
N VAL A 271 14.31 -21.56 26.36
CA VAL A 271 15.32 -20.50 26.48
C VAL A 271 16.60 -20.94 25.78
N LEU A 272 17.25 -20.02 25.07
CA LEU A 272 18.55 -20.30 24.45
C LEU A 272 19.68 -20.00 25.43
N ASP A 273 20.03 -21.02 26.21
CA ASP A 273 21.26 -21.08 27.00
C ASP A 273 21.85 -22.52 27.01
N GLU A 274 23.04 -22.70 27.59
CA GLU A 274 23.64 -24.03 27.82
C GLU A 274 23.28 -24.62 29.19
N GLY A 275 22.27 -24.06 29.85
CA GLY A 275 21.71 -24.57 31.10
C GLY A 275 21.01 -25.91 30.91
N CYS A 276 20.90 -26.67 32.00
CA CYS A 276 20.05 -27.86 32.04
C CYS A 276 18.68 -27.46 32.56
N HIS A 277 17.63 -27.69 31.77
CA HIS A 277 16.25 -27.31 32.12
C HIS A 277 15.37 -28.53 32.27
N SER A 278 14.76 -28.70 33.43
CA SER A 278 13.86 -29.83 33.71
C SER A 278 12.43 -29.53 33.25
N ASN A 279 11.69 -30.58 32.87
CA ASN A 279 10.25 -30.46 32.61
C ASN A 279 9.46 -30.35 33.93
N VAL A 280 8.19 -29.94 33.86
CA VAL A 280 7.30 -29.77 35.05
C VAL A 280 7.26 -31.02 35.95
N ALA A 281 7.32 -32.22 35.36
CA ALA A 281 7.26 -33.47 36.10
C ALA A 281 8.62 -33.93 36.67
N ALA A 282 9.72 -33.22 36.38
CA ALA A 282 11.10 -33.59 36.70
C ALA A 282 11.49 -35.01 36.25
N THR A 283 10.89 -35.49 35.16
CA THR A 283 11.16 -36.81 34.58
C THR A 283 12.12 -36.75 33.41
N MET A 284 12.27 -35.58 32.79
CA MET A 284 13.12 -35.33 31.64
C MET A 284 13.72 -33.93 31.74
N SER A 285 14.85 -33.73 31.08
CA SER A 285 15.47 -32.41 30.94
C SER A 285 16.03 -32.18 29.56
N THR A 286 16.28 -30.91 29.24
CA THR A 286 16.81 -30.48 27.96
C THR A 286 17.99 -29.54 28.14
N LYS A 287 18.96 -29.64 27.24
CA LYS A 287 20.14 -28.77 27.21
C LYS A 287 20.52 -28.48 25.76
N PHE A 288 20.92 -27.25 25.48
CA PHE A 288 21.55 -26.90 24.21
C PHE A 288 23.07 -26.97 24.28
N SER A 289 23.68 -27.20 23.13
CA SER A 289 25.08 -26.89 22.88
C SER A 289 25.18 -26.02 21.64
N PHE A 290 25.99 -24.96 21.72
CA PHE A 290 26.09 -23.95 20.68
C PHE A 290 27.33 -24.12 19.81
N GLY A 291 27.14 -23.99 18.50
CA GLY A 291 28.18 -23.92 17.49
C GLY A 291 27.61 -23.30 16.22
N LEU A 292 28.07 -23.76 15.05
CA LEU A 292 27.48 -23.39 13.74
C LEU A 292 26.01 -23.81 13.60
N SER A 293 25.59 -24.78 14.41
CA SER A 293 24.21 -25.24 14.57
C SER A 293 23.84 -25.29 16.06
N LEU A 294 22.55 -25.32 16.35
CA LEU A 294 22.03 -25.59 17.69
C LEU A 294 21.89 -27.11 17.85
N ILE A 295 22.50 -27.67 18.89
CA ILE A 295 22.31 -29.08 19.23
C ILE A 295 21.38 -29.15 20.44
N LEU A 296 20.13 -29.56 20.23
CA LEU A 296 19.17 -29.84 21.30
C LEU A 296 19.33 -31.28 21.76
N THR A 297 19.72 -31.48 23.02
CA THR A 297 19.78 -32.81 23.63
C THR A 297 18.71 -32.95 24.71
N THR A 298 17.94 -34.04 24.66
CA THR A 298 16.97 -34.42 25.69
C THR A 298 17.54 -35.54 26.55
N TYR A 299 17.31 -35.51 27.85
CA TYR A 299 17.87 -36.44 28.83
C TYR A 299 16.78 -37.15 29.65
N GLU A 300 17.09 -38.32 30.19
CA GLU A 300 16.29 -38.97 31.23
C GLU A 300 16.60 -38.32 32.59
N GLY A 301 15.56 -38.01 33.37
CA GLY A 301 15.69 -37.33 34.65
C GLY A 301 15.88 -35.81 34.53
N PRO A 302 15.95 -35.10 35.66
CA PRO A 302 15.99 -33.63 35.68
C PRO A 302 17.38 -33.02 35.50
N ASP A 303 18.46 -33.80 35.71
CA ASP A 303 19.81 -33.27 35.90
C ASP A 303 20.73 -33.33 34.65
N CYS A 304 20.19 -33.72 33.48
CA CYS A 304 20.95 -33.86 32.23
C CYS A 304 22.12 -34.85 32.28
N ASP A 305 21.98 -35.95 33.03
CA ASP A 305 23.03 -36.95 33.21
C ASP A 305 23.06 -38.02 32.09
N ALA A 306 21.88 -38.42 31.57
CA ALA A 306 21.75 -39.52 30.61
C ALA A 306 21.00 -39.08 29.33
N ALA A 307 21.76 -38.83 28.25
CA ALA A 307 21.18 -38.36 26.98
C ALA A 307 20.35 -39.44 26.27
N VAL A 308 19.16 -39.07 25.80
CA VAL A 308 18.19 -39.93 25.10
C VAL A 308 18.19 -39.67 23.60
N ASN A 309 18.12 -38.39 23.22
CA ASN A 309 17.99 -37.98 21.83
C ASN A 309 18.73 -36.66 21.62
N THR A 310 19.30 -36.50 20.42
CA THR A 310 20.03 -35.32 20.02
C THR A 310 19.54 -34.89 18.66
N THR A 311 19.13 -33.62 18.54
CA THR A 311 18.65 -33.02 17.29
C THR A 311 19.57 -31.85 16.93
N GLU A 312 20.16 -31.91 15.75
CA GLU A 312 20.90 -30.79 15.17
C GLU A 312 19.95 -29.87 14.41
N ILE A 313 20.00 -28.58 14.70
CA ILE A 313 19.13 -27.54 14.15
C ILE A 313 20.02 -26.50 13.46
N THR A 314 19.96 -26.44 12.14
CA THR A 314 20.79 -25.54 11.33
C THR A 314 20.10 -24.21 11.06
N HIS A 315 20.85 -23.17 10.70
CA HIS A 315 20.28 -21.88 10.28
C HIS A 315 19.28 -22.02 9.12
N MET A 316 19.51 -22.97 8.21
CA MET A 316 18.60 -23.27 7.10
C MET A 316 17.23 -23.72 7.60
N MET A 317 17.18 -24.57 8.63
CA MET A 317 15.92 -25.04 9.23
C MET A 317 15.14 -23.89 9.89
N LEU A 318 15.83 -22.90 10.42
CA LEU A 318 15.24 -21.74 11.09
C LEU A 318 14.73 -20.66 10.12
N ASN A 319 15.41 -20.46 8.99
CA ASN A 319 15.12 -19.35 8.06
C ASN A 319 14.01 -19.64 7.06
N HIS A 320 13.79 -20.91 6.70
CA HIS A 320 12.87 -21.29 5.60
C HIS A 320 11.57 -21.95 6.06
N ASP A 321 11.23 -21.87 7.35
CA ASP A 321 10.03 -22.51 7.91
C ASP A 321 9.88 -23.99 7.48
N MET A 322 11.00 -24.72 7.38
CA MET A 322 11.03 -26.05 6.81
C MET A 322 10.37 -27.07 7.74
N CYS A 323 9.63 -28.02 7.15
CA CYS A 323 9.12 -29.17 7.87
C CYS A 323 10.19 -30.27 7.92
N VAL A 324 10.88 -30.39 9.05
CA VAL A 324 11.96 -31.35 9.27
C VAL A 324 11.35 -32.70 9.68
N ASP A 325 11.87 -33.78 9.08
CA ASP A 325 11.39 -35.16 9.26
C ASP A 325 9.88 -35.36 9.03
N ASN A 326 9.26 -34.45 8.27
CA ASN A 326 7.82 -34.36 8.07
C ASN A 326 6.98 -34.08 9.34
N VAL A 327 7.58 -33.87 10.52
CA VAL A 327 6.82 -33.76 11.79
C VAL A 327 7.26 -32.61 12.69
N ARG A 328 8.35 -31.90 12.39
CA ARG A 328 8.87 -30.82 13.24
C ARG A 328 9.10 -29.52 12.48
N ARG A 329 8.89 -28.38 13.14
CA ARG A 329 9.36 -27.05 12.69
C ARG A 329 10.10 -26.34 13.82
N PHE A 330 11.07 -25.53 13.44
CA PHE A 330 11.93 -24.79 14.36
C PHE A 330 11.79 -23.30 14.08
N ASN A 331 11.47 -22.51 15.10
CA ASN A 331 11.32 -21.07 14.97
C ASN A 331 12.18 -20.36 16.00
N LEU A 332 13.14 -19.56 15.55
CA LEU A 332 13.93 -18.69 16.43
C LEU A 332 13.16 -17.38 16.69
N ARG A 333 13.07 -16.97 17.96
CA ARG A 333 12.37 -15.76 18.40
C ARG A 333 13.19 -15.02 19.47
N GLY A 334 12.79 -13.77 19.75
CA GLY A 334 13.49 -12.85 20.64
C GLY A 334 14.53 -11.99 19.90
N PRO A 335 15.46 -11.34 20.63
CA PRO A 335 16.52 -10.53 20.05
C PRO A 335 17.38 -11.30 19.05
N SER A 336 17.90 -10.59 18.04
CA SER A 336 18.84 -11.18 17.08
C SER A 336 20.09 -11.68 17.80
N VAL A 337 20.41 -12.95 17.57
CA VAL A 337 21.68 -13.55 17.99
C VAL A 337 22.81 -12.84 17.24
N GLY A 338 23.82 -12.35 17.97
CA GLY A 338 25.02 -11.75 17.37
C GLY A 338 25.81 -12.76 16.54
N MET A 339 26.62 -12.29 15.59
CA MET A 339 27.63 -13.13 14.94
C MET A 339 28.90 -13.17 15.79
N THR A 340 29.58 -14.31 15.82
CA THR A 340 30.91 -14.40 16.43
C THR A 340 31.95 -13.93 15.43
N ALA A 341 32.74 -12.95 15.83
CA ALA A 341 33.88 -12.45 15.08
C ALA A 341 35.18 -12.89 15.73
N VAL A 342 36.05 -13.53 14.95
CA VAL A 342 37.40 -13.95 15.35
C VAL A 342 38.41 -13.15 14.55
N ALA A 343 39.15 -12.27 15.22
CA ALA A 343 40.26 -11.53 14.63
C ALA A 343 41.57 -12.28 14.86
N VAL A 344 42.36 -12.46 13.81
CA VAL A 344 43.57 -13.30 13.79
C VAL A 344 44.81 -12.43 13.60
N PHE A 345 45.83 -12.65 14.43
CA PHE A 345 47.05 -11.87 14.54
C PHE A 345 48.27 -12.79 14.41
N GLU A 346 49.36 -12.25 13.86
CA GLU A 346 50.66 -12.92 13.85
C GLU A 346 51.45 -12.65 15.14
N ASP A 347 51.04 -11.65 15.93
CA ASP A 347 51.69 -11.25 17.18
C ASP A 347 51.00 -11.81 18.43
N SER A 348 51.79 -12.25 19.40
CA SER A 348 51.30 -12.86 20.65
C SER A 348 50.62 -11.89 21.61
N SER A 349 50.69 -10.59 21.33
CA SER A 349 50.00 -9.54 22.07
C SER A 349 48.65 -9.14 21.47
N CYS A 350 48.32 -9.61 20.26
CA CYS A 350 47.17 -9.16 19.46
C CYS A 350 47.06 -7.63 19.42
N SER A 351 48.20 -6.95 19.27
CA SER A 351 48.31 -5.50 19.35
C SER A 351 48.60 -4.85 18.00
N GLU A 352 49.09 -5.62 17.04
CA GLU A 352 49.28 -5.17 15.67
C GLU A 352 47.96 -5.23 14.88
N THR A 353 47.99 -4.86 13.61
CA THR A 353 46.80 -5.03 12.75
C THR A 353 46.60 -6.53 12.47
N PRO A 354 45.40 -7.09 12.65
CA PRO A 354 45.18 -8.49 12.34
C PRO A 354 45.32 -8.75 10.85
N VAL A 355 45.66 -9.99 10.50
CA VAL A 355 45.78 -10.43 9.10
C VAL A 355 44.43 -10.74 8.48
N GLY A 356 43.44 -11.09 9.32
CA GLY A 356 42.09 -11.37 8.87
C GLY A 356 41.10 -11.38 10.02
N VAL A 357 39.82 -11.22 9.67
CA VAL A 357 38.71 -11.41 10.60
C VAL A 357 37.72 -12.37 9.98
N LYS A 358 37.41 -13.46 10.68
CA LYS A 358 36.35 -14.38 10.28
C LYS A 358 35.15 -14.16 11.18
N ILE A 359 34.04 -13.76 10.60
CA ILE A 359 32.76 -13.61 11.28
C ILE A 359 31.84 -14.74 10.83
N THR A 360 31.35 -15.51 11.78
CA THR A 360 30.41 -16.61 11.53
C THR A 360 29.10 -16.35 12.25
N ARG A 361 28.01 -16.60 11.53
CA ARG A 361 26.70 -16.73 12.14
C ARG A 361 26.65 -18.07 12.86
N ASP A 362 26.98 -18.02 14.14
CA ASP A 362 26.86 -19.13 15.07
C ASP A 362 26.06 -18.69 16.30
N PHE A 363 25.70 -19.65 17.14
CA PHE A 363 24.83 -19.38 18.28
C PHE A 363 25.58 -18.97 19.55
N MET A 364 26.92 -18.80 19.48
CA MET A 364 27.73 -18.49 20.67
C MET A 364 27.45 -17.09 21.21
N CYS A 365 27.11 -16.15 20.34
CA CYS A 365 26.92 -14.74 20.66
C CYS A 365 25.49 -14.32 21.05
N GLY A 366 24.54 -15.26 21.16
CA GLY A 366 23.13 -14.97 21.45
C GLY A 366 22.61 -15.48 22.80
N ALA A 367 23.38 -16.31 23.49
CA ALA A 367 22.91 -17.08 24.62
C ALA A 367 23.61 -16.66 25.93
N SER A 368 23.49 -15.39 26.30
CA SER A 368 23.81 -14.74 27.59
C SER A 368 25.09 -15.10 28.40
N GLN A 369 25.91 -16.11 28.08
CA GLN A 369 27.10 -16.52 28.84
C GLN A 369 28.10 -17.37 28.03
N VAL A 370 28.58 -16.89 26.87
CA VAL A 370 29.86 -17.40 26.34
C VAL A 370 30.86 -16.27 26.24
N SER A 371 31.93 -16.41 27.01
CA SER A 371 33.05 -15.50 27.11
C SER A 371 33.71 -15.33 25.75
N ALA A 372 33.45 -14.20 25.10
CA ALA A 372 34.36 -13.63 24.11
C ALA A 372 35.80 -13.88 24.57
N LYS A 373 36.66 -14.44 23.71
CA LYS A 373 38.08 -14.61 23.99
C LYS A 373 38.71 -13.22 23.94
N THR A 374 38.51 -12.45 25.00
CA THR A 374 39.01 -11.06 25.13
C THR A 374 40.50 -11.02 25.43
N VAL A 375 41.08 -12.16 25.81
CA VAL A 375 42.52 -12.31 26.06
C VAL A 375 43.15 -12.97 24.85
N CYS A 376 44.15 -12.29 24.28
CA CYS A 376 44.96 -12.84 23.20
C CYS A 376 45.53 -14.20 23.58
N GLY A 377 45.33 -15.19 22.72
CA GLY A 377 45.83 -16.54 22.95
C GLY A 377 46.06 -17.25 21.63
N SER A 378 46.91 -18.27 21.64
CA SER A 378 47.24 -19.07 20.45
C SER A 378 45.97 -19.58 19.75
N ASP A 379 46.01 -19.56 18.43
CA ASP A 379 44.97 -20.07 17.53
C ASP A 379 45.66 -20.72 16.34
N GLY A 380 45.64 -22.06 16.28
CA GLY A 380 46.59 -22.81 15.47
C GLY A 380 48.01 -22.82 16.07
N GLY A 381 49.01 -23.10 15.24
CA GLY A 381 50.39 -23.34 15.63
C GLY A 381 51.24 -22.09 15.78
N ALA A 382 50.98 -21.04 14.99
CA ALA A 382 51.80 -19.81 14.97
C ALA A 382 51.00 -18.49 15.07
N LEU A 383 49.67 -18.55 15.08
CA LEU A 383 48.81 -17.36 15.11
C LEU A 383 48.16 -17.19 16.48
N TYR A 384 47.59 -16.01 16.69
CA TYR A 384 46.90 -15.63 17.91
C TYR A 384 45.56 -15.01 17.55
N SER A 385 44.57 -15.14 18.42
CA SER A 385 43.24 -14.57 18.14
C SER A 385 42.56 -14.02 19.38
N ILE A 386 41.68 -13.06 19.11
CA ILE A 386 40.64 -12.61 20.04
C ILE A 386 39.28 -12.83 19.37
N SER A 387 38.26 -13.11 20.17
CA SER A 387 36.89 -13.22 19.68
C SER A 387 35.97 -12.20 20.34
N SER A 388 34.95 -11.77 19.61
CA SER A 388 33.93 -10.82 20.05
C SER A 388 32.60 -11.12 19.36
N CYS A 389 31.53 -10.45 19.78
CA CYS A 389 30.22 -10.53 19.15
C CYS A 389 29.93 -9.24 18.40
N THR A 390 29.45 -9.34 17.15
CA THR A 390 29.02 -8.17 16.37
C THR A 390 27.78 -8.47 15.55
N ASN A 391 26.94 -7.45 15.40
CA ASN A 391 25.89 -7.40 14.37
C ASN A 391 26.26 -6.46 13.21
N ASP A 392 27.36 -5.71 13.36
CA ASP A 392 27.88 -4.78 12.37
C ASP A 392 29.34 -5.14 12.08
N TYR A 393 29.53 -6.09 11.16
CA TYR A 393 30.85 -6.53 10.74
C TYR A 393 31.61 -5.42 10.00
N SER A 394 30.92 -4.45 9.39
CA SER A 394 31.53 -3.33 8.68
C SER A 394 32.20 -2.35 9.64
N LEU A 395 31.49 -2.01 10.73
CA LEU A 395 32.03 -1.19 11.80
C LEU A 395 33.18 -1.90 12.51
N LEU A 396 33.04 -3.20 12.79
CA LEU A 396 34.11 -4.00 13.38
C LEU A 396 35.37 -3.98 12.50
N ALA A 397 35.23 -4.27 11.20
CA ALA A 397 36.34 -4.23 10.26
C ALA A 397 37.04 -2.86 10.23
N SER A 398 36.28 -1.77 10.15
CA SER A 398 36.83 -0.41 10.17
C SER A 398 37.57 -0.06 11.47
N THR A 399 37.08 -0.57 12.60
CA THR A 399 37.70 -0.35 13.92
C THR A 399 39.00 -1.14 14.05
N VAL A 400 39.02 -2.37 13.54
CA VAL A 400 40.11 -3.33 13.73
C VAL A 400 41.28 -3.08 12.75
N PHE A 401 40.99 -2.85 11.47
CA PHE A 401 42.03 -2.57 10.47
C PHE A 401 42.40 -1.07 10.40
N GLY A 402 41.56 -0.21 10.96
CA GLY A 402 41.70 1.24 10.88
C GLY A 402 41.30 1.82 9.52
N ASN A 403 41.43 3.15 9.41
CA ASN A 403 40.93 3.89 8.25
C ASN A 403 41.90 3.94 7.06
N ASN A 404 43.14 3.48 7.21
CA ASN A 404 44.21 3.66 6.20
C ASN A 404 44.82 2.34 5.69
N THR A 405 44.38 1.20 6.24
CA THR A 405 44.86 -0.12 5.82
C THR A 405 43.81 -0.74 4.92
N PRO A 406 44.08 -0.96 3.62
CA PRO A 406 43.12 -1.58 2.73
C PRO A 406 42.75 -2.99 3.20
N TYR A 407 41.46 -3.27 3.24
CA TYR A 407 40.93 -4.61 3.54
C TYR A 407 39.70 -4.90 2.69
N ILE A 408 39.47 -6.17 2.39
CA ILE A 408 38.35 -6.64 1.58
C ILE A 408 37.42 -7.48 2.44
N ILE A 409 36.14 -7.11 2.48
CA ILE A 409 35.07 -7.87 3.13
C ILE A 409 34.39 -8.74 2.07
N VAL A 410 34.37 -10.04 2.31
CA VAL A 410 33.66 -11.04 1.51
C VAL A 410 32.53 -11.61 2.35
N GLU A 411 31.30 -11.37 1.92
CA GLU A 411 30.10 -11.89 2.56
C GLU A 411 29.59 -13.09 1.76
N GLU A 412 29.36 -14.21 2.44
CA GLU A 412 28.89 -15.45 1.83
C GLU A 412 27.50 -15.80 2.34
N TYR A 413 26.62 -16.12 1.39
CA TYR A 413 25.20 -16.33 1.59
C TYR A 413 24.80 -17.72 1.12
N LEU A 414 23.85 -18.35 1.81
CA LEU A 414 23.23 -19.61 1.37
C LEU A 414 22.28 -19.40 0.18
N GLU A 415 21.84 -18.17 -0.04
CA GLU A 415 20.83 -17.83 -1.02
C GLU A 415 21.41 -16.92 -2.10
N MET A 416 20.94 -17.11 -3.33
CA MET A 416 21.37 -16.36 -4.52
C MET A 416 20.95 -14.88 -4.53
N ASP A 417 20.10 -14.46 -3.61
CA ASP A 417 19.63 -13.08 -3.46
C ASP A 417 20.42 -12.28 -2.41
N CYS A 418 21.35 -12.95 -1.71
CA CYS A 418 22.13 -12.39 -0.62
C CYS A 418 21.25 -11.78 0.50
N SER A 419 20.22 -12.53 0.92
CA SER A 419 19.29 -12.13 1.99
C SER A 419 19.93 -12.14 3.39
N GLN A 420 20.68 -13.19 3.72
CA GLN A 420 21.26 -13.38 5.05
C GLN A 420 22.68 -13.99 5.00
N ALA A 421 23.68 -13.18 5.37
CA ALA A 421 25.07 -13.62 5.40
C ALA A 421 25.30 -14.70 6.47
N GLN A 422 25.91 -15.81 6.09
CA GLN A 422 26.34 -16.89 6.99
C GLN A 422 27.75 -16.68 7.50
N THR A 423 28.65 -16.36 6.57
CA THR A 423 30.07 -16.16 6.86
C THR A 423 30.48 -14.84 6.25
N VAL A 424 31.22 -14.04 7.00
CA VAL A 424 31.87 -12.84 6.50
C VAL A 424 33.35 -12.97 6.78
N THR A 425 34.17 -12.95 5.74
CA THR A 425 35.63 -12.99 5.87
C THR A 425 36.20 -11.65 5.45
N VAL A 426 37.01 -11.06 6.32
CA VAL A 426 37.74 -9.82 6.06
C VAL A 426 39.21 -10.15 5.86
N TYR A 427 39.74 -9.85 4.68
CA TYR A 427 41.13 -10.07 4.31
C TYR A 427 41.90 -8.75 4.34
N ILE A 428 43.07 -8.71 4.99
CA ILE A 428 44.01 -7.60 4.80
C ILE A 428 44.50 -7.60 3.35
N ALA A 429 44.49 -6.46 2.68
CA ALA A 429 44.84 -6.34 1.26
C ALA A 429 46.19 -5.65 1.05
N ASP A 430 47.22 -6.12 1.75
CA ASP A 430 48.59 -5.59 1.74
C ASP A 430 49.50 -6.25 0.67
N GLY A 431 49.02 -7.31 0.02
CA GLY A 431 49.75 -8.10 -0.96
C GLY A 431 50.79 -9.06 -0.38
N ALA A 432 50.86 -9.22 0.93
CA ALA A 432 51.67 -10.23 1.61
C ALA A 432 50.96 -11.61 1.62
N CYS A 433 51.70 -12.64 2.01
CA CYS A 433 51.16 -13.98 2.20
C CYS A 433 50.89 -14.20 3.69
N HIS A 434 49.68 -14.60 4.04
CA HIS A 434 49.27 -14.87 5.42
C HIS A 434 48.78 -16.31 5.57
N SER A 435 49.23 -17.01 6.61
CA SER A 435 48.74 -18.34 6.95
C SER A 435 47.33 -18.28 7.55
N ASN A 436 46.51 -19.30 7.30
CA ASN A 436 45.22 -19.47 7.98
C ASN A 436 45.40 -20.18 9.34
N THR A 437 44.35 -20.15 10.16
CA THR A 437 44.33 -20.80 11.49
C THR A 437 44.29 -22.34 11.44
N ASP A 438 44.18 -22.93 10.25
CA ASP A 438 44.20 -24.39 10.06
C ASP A 438 45.62 -24.97 9.95
N ASP A 439 46.65 -24.13 10.02
CA ASP A 439 48.07 -24.48 9.87
C ASP A 439 48.41 -25.20 8.55
N ALA A 440 47.53 -25.17 7.57
CA ALA A 440 47.64 -25.93 6.33
C ALA A 440 47.50 -25.04 5.08
N THR A 441 46.67 -24.01 5.15
CA THR A 441 46.36 -23.14 4.02
C THR A 441 46.86 -21.71 4.26
N SER A 442 46.91 -20.92 3.19
CA SER A 442 47.24 -19.49 3.26
C SER A 442 46.42 -18.68 2.27
N PHE A 443 46.46 -17.36 2.41
CA PHE A 443 45.83 -16.44 1.48
C PHE A 443 46.73 -15.24 1.19
N LYS A 444 46.43 -14.59 0.07
CA LYS A 444 47.00 -13.31 -0.32
C LYS A 444 45.90 -12.47 -0.95
N ALA A 445 45.71 -11.25 -0.45
CA ALA A 445 44.80 -10.29 -1.06
C ALA A 445 45.58 -9.05 -1.50
N THR A 446 45.27 -8.56 -2.70
CA THR A 446 45.88 -7.35 -3.27
C THR A 446 44.78 -6.40 -3.72
N PHE A 447 44.96 -5.12 -3.44
CA PHE A 447 44.10 -4.05 -3.96
C PHE A 447 44.91 -3.09 -4.83
N THR A 448 44.38 -2.72 -5.99
CA THR A 448 45.07 -1.82 -6.94
C THR A 448 44.55 -0.40 -6.84
N THR A 449 45.34 0.57 -7.30
CA THR A 449 44.90 1.99 -7.39
C THR A 449 43.75 2.20 -8.37
N GLU A 450 43.48 1.25 -9.26
CA GLU A 450 42.36 1.28 -10.21
C GLU A 450 41.03 0.84 -9.57
N GLY A 451 41.06 0.41 -8.31
CA GLY A 451 39.88 -0.02 -7.58
C GLY A 451 39.51 -1.49 -7.80
N THR A 452 40.44 -2.29 -8.32
CA THR A 452 40.27 -3.74 -8.49
C THR A 452 40.99 -4.49 -7.39
N ALA A 453 40.51 -5.69 -7.07
CA ALA A 453 41.15 -6.56 -6.10
C ALA A 453 41.29 -7.98 -6.61
N THR A 454 42.27 -8.68 -6.07
CA THR A 454 42.46 -10.12 -6.28
C THR A 454 42.62 -10.77 -4.91
N ILE A 455 41.86 -11.84 -4.66
CA ILE A 455 41.96 -12.68 -3.47
C ILE A 455 42.37 -14.06 -3.94
N THR A 456 43.55 -14.52 -3.53
CA THR A 456 44.06 -15.84 -3.85
C THR A 456 44.20 -16.67 -2.59
N THR A 457 43.63 -17.87 -2.58
CA THR A 457 43.81 -18.87 -1.51
C THR A 457 44.75 -19.98 -1.98
N TYR A 458 45.44 -20.62 -1.04
CA TYR A 458 46.48 -21.60 -1.32
C TYR A 458 46.35 -22.84 -0.43
N ASN A 459 46.69 -24.00 -0.97
CA ASN A 459 46.69 -25.30 -0.28
C ASN A 459 47.96 -25.55 0.56
N ASP A 460 48.81 -24.54 0.72
CA ASP A 460 50.00 -24.56 1.57
C ASP A 460 50.09 -23.27 2.39
N THR A 461 50.95 -23.21 3.40
CA THR A 461 51.11 -22.04 4.29
C THR A 461 52.00 -20.93 3.75
N TYR A 462 52.64 -21.13 2.58
CA TYR A 462 53.65 -20.23 2.01
C TYR A 462 53.23 -19.63 0.66
N CYS A 463 51.94 -19.69 0.31
CA CYS A 463 51.37 -19.17 -0.92
C CYS A 463 52.03 -19.67 -2.22
N ASN A 464 52.37 -20.95 -2.31
CA ASN A 464 53.01 -21.54 -3.51
C ASN A 464 52.04 -22.31 -4.41
N ILE A 465 51.00 -22.92 -3.84
CA ILE A 465 50.07 -23.83 -4.50
C ILE A 465 48.68 -23.20 -4.48
N VAL A 466 48.36 -22.45 -5.55
CA VAL A 466 47.06 -21.79 -5.69
C VAL A 466 45.93 -22.83 -5.62
N GLN A 467 44.98 -22.58 -4.72
CA GLN A 467 43.74 -23.33 -4.60
C GLN A 467 42.63 -22.64 -5.39
N ASP A 468 42.41 -21.35 -5.12
CA ASP A 468 41.36 -20.55 -5.76
C ASP A 468 41.85 -19.10 -5.97
N ASN A 469 41.27 -18.43 -6.95
CA ASN A 469 41.57 -17.03 -7.26
C ASN A 469 40.31 -16.27 -7.66
N ILE A 470 40.00 -15.23 -6.89
CA ILE A 470 38.82 -14.39 -7.06
C ILE A 470 39.26 -12.99 -7.47
N ASP A 471 38.93 -12.60 -8.69
CA ASP A 471 39.12 -11.23 -9.18
C ASP A 471 37.83 -10.42 -8.99
N VAL A 472 37.94 -9.29 -8.31
CA VAL A 472 36.84 -8.39 -7.98
C VAL A 472 37.06 -7.04 -8.65
N SER A 473 36.12 -6.63 -9.51
CA SER A 473 36.19 -5.34 -10.20
C SER A 473 35.69 -4.20 -9.30
N LYS A 474 36.07 -2.96 -9.64
CA LYS A 474 35.54 -1.74 -9.00
C LYS A 474 34.01 -1.70 -9.01
N ASN A 475 33.39 -2.18 -10.09
CA ASN A 475 31.94 -2.23 -10.20
C ASN A 475 31.33 -3.16 -9.14
N ILE A 476 31.88 -4.37 -8.95
CA ILE A 476 31.34 -5.30 -7.94
C ILE A 476 31.40 -4.68 -6.54
N PHE A 477 32.51 -4.00 -6.19
CA PHE A 477 32.63 -3.30 -4.90
C PHE A 477 31.63 -2.16 -4.74
N THR A 478 31.46 -1.34 -5.77
CA THR A 478 30.69 -0.11 -5.67
C THR A 478 29.19 -0.31 -5.90
N SER A 479 28.79 -1.30 -6.71
CA SER A 479 27.38 -1.72 -6.87
C SER A 479 26.87 -2.48 -5.66
N TYR A 480 27.75 -3.22 -4.98
CA TYR A 480 27.40 -4.12 -3.87
C TYR A 480 26.31 -5.12 -4.27
N ALA A 481 26.29 -5.49 -5.55
CA ALA A 481 25.37 -6.45 -6.10
C ALA A 481 25.65 -7.86 -5.55
N CYS A 482 24.59 -8.66 -5.40
CA CYS A 482 24.74 -10.08 -5.09
C CYS A 482 25.26 -10.81 -6.34
N VAL A 483 26.39 -11.48 -6.22
CA VAL A 483 26.98 -12.28 -7.30
C VAL A 483 26.67 -13.76 -7.05
N ALA A 484 25.94 -14.39 -7.96
CA ALA A 484 25.63 -15.82 -7.96
C ALA A 484 26.23 -16.49 -9.22
N GLY A 485 26.88 -17.66 -9.08
CA GLY A 485 27.51 -18.36 -10.23
C GLY A 485 28.79 -19.13 -9.87
N ASP A 486 29.80 -19.07 -10.76
CA ASP A 486 31.11 -19.79 -10.69
C ASP A 486 31.91 -19.58 -9.39
N TYR A 487 31.52 -18.62 -8.56
CA TYR A 487 32.15 -18.29 -7.28
C TYR A 487 31.70 -19.19 -6.12
N CYS A 488 30.90 -20.23 -6.38
CA CYS A 488 30.47 -21.18 -5.37
C CYS A 488 30.31 -22.61 -5.87
N ILE A 489 30.41 -23.54 -4.92
CA ILE A 489 30.02 -24.94 -5.07
C ILE A 489 28.88 -25.15 -4.07
N SER A 490 27.63 -25.33 -4.53
CA SER A 490 26.53 -25.73 -3.64
C SER A 490 26.00 -27.11 -4.05
N ASP A 491 26.15 -28.10 -3.17
CA ASP A 491 25.61 -29.46 -3.37
C ASP A 491 24.09 -29.56 -3.08
N ILE A 492 23.41 -28.46 -2.72
CA ILE A 492 22.09 -28.49 -2.05
C ILE A 492 20.98 -27.69 -2.78
N GLY A 493 21.16 -27.34 -4.06
CA GLY A 493 20.04 -26.94 -4.94
C GLY A 493 19.37 -25.56 -4.72
N TYR A 494 19.75 -24.77 -3.72
CA TYR A 494 19.23 -23.42 -3.47
C TYR A 494 20.13 -22.28 -4.01
N GLY A 495 21.27 -22.62 -4.62
CA GLY A 495 22.29 -21.66 -5.04
C GLY A 495 23.12 -21.16 -3.85
N CYS A 496 23.91 -20.13 -4.07
CA CYS A 496 24.65 -19.36 -3.07
C CYS A 496 24.75 -17.92 -3.58
N GLY A 497 25.16 -17.00 -2.72
CA GLY A 497 25.49 -15.63 -3.13
C GLY A 497 26.76 -15.14 -2.46
N LYS A 498 27.49 -14.23 -3.13
CA LYS A 498 28.56 -13.45 -2.51
C LYS A 498 28.35 -11.95 -2.70
N ARG A 499 28.72 -11.16 -1.70
CA ARG A 499 28.92 -9.71 -1.83
C ARG A 499 30.34 -9.33 -1.43
N PHE A 500 30.83 -8.28 -2.06
CA PHE A 500 32.17 -7.76 -1.83
C PHE A 500 32.09 -6.30 -1.46
N SER A 501 32.82 -5.90 -0.43
CA SER A 501 33.04 -4.50 -0.09
C SER A 501 34.50 -4.28 0.31
N VAL A 502 34.96 -3.03 0.29
CA VAL A 502 36.35 -2.70 0.60
C VAL A 502 36.40 -1.51 1.54
N GLY A 503 37.32 -1.52 2.50
CA GLY A 503 37.57 -0.42 3.42
C GLY A 503 39.05 -0.05 3.50
N GLY A 504 39.38 0.88 4.40
CA GLY A 504 40.75 1.40 4.55
C GLY A 504 41.06 2.64 3.70
N PHE A 505 40.04 3.35 3.22
CA PHE A 505 40.15 4.55 2.37
C PHE A 505 39.56 5.80 3.03
N GLY A 506 39.85 6.03 4.32
CA GLY A 506 39.43 7.24 5.04
C GLY A 506 37.96 7.26 5.52
N GLY A 507 37.26 6.13 5.45
CA GLY A 507 35.87 5.97 5.90
C GLY A 507 35.35 4.53 5.77
N PRO A 508 34.11 4.25 6.19
CA PRO A 508 33.52 2.92 6.05
C PRO A 508 33.32 2.54 4.57
N PRO A 509 33.24 1.23 4.26
CA PRO A 509 32.92 0.76 2.91
C PRO A 509 31.60 1.35 2.40
N ALA A 510 31.53 1.71 1.11
CA ALA A 510 30.33 2.35 0.55
C ALA A 510 29.10 1.42 0.49
N MET A 511 29.31 0.09 0.35
CA MET A 511 28.24 -0.93 0.35
C MET A 511 27.03 -0.57 -0.53
N GLY A 512 27.28 -0.09 -1.75
CA GLY A 512 26.24 0.26 -2.72
C GLY A 512 25.71 1.69 -2.60
N ARG A 513 26.12 2.45 -1.57
CA ARG A 513 25.83 3.88 -1.44
C ARG A 513 26.67 4.69 -2.42
N MET A 514 26.10 5.80 -2.86
CA MET A 514 26.78 6.81 -3.68
C MET A 514 27.12 8.03 -2.85
N THR A 515 28.26 8.63 -3.15
CA THR A 515 28.63 9.95 -2.60
C THR A 515 27.93 11.01 -3.41
N SER A 516 27.15 11.84 -2.73
CA SER A 516 26.44 12.98 -3.31
C SER A 516 27.17 14.29 -3.06
N TYR A 517 27.14 15.18 -4.04
CA TYR A 517 27.62 16.56 -3.97
C TYR A 517 26.54 17.49 -4.53
N ALA A 518 25.90 18.28 -3.67
CA ALA A 518 25.00 19.35 -4.08
C ALA A 518 25.75 20.68 -4.07
N VAL A 519 25.79 21.37 -5.20
CA VAL A 519 26.58 22.59 -5.41
C VAL A 519 25.68 23.82 -5.45
N TYR A 520 26.10 24.87 -4.78
CA TYR A 520 25.39 26.14 -4.63
C TYR A 520 26.31 27.30 -5.05
N ASP A 521 25.78 28.22 -5.86
CA ASP A 521 26.49 29.45 -6.28
C ASP A 521 26.40 30.56 -5.21
N THR A 522 25.58 30.37 -4.18
CA THR A 522 25.40 31.34 -3.08
C THR A 522 26.33 31.05 -1.92
N ASP A 523 26.70 32.09 -1.17
CA ASP A 523 27.52 32.03 0.06
C ASP A 523 26.92 31.17 1.20
N SER A 524 25.73 30.61 0.96
CA SER A 524 25.02 29.67 1.80
C SER A 524 24.53 28.51 0.95
N CYS A 525 24.57 27.28 1.46
CA CYS A 525 23.98 26.08 0.81
C CYS A 525 22.44 26.10 0.86
N SER A 526 21.86 27.25 0.51
CA SER A 526 20.44 27.50 0.44
C SER A 526 19.91 27.10 -0.93
N GLN A 527 18.76 26.43 -0.94
CA GLN A 527 18.06 26.07 -2.16
C GLN A 527 17.83 27.30 -3.08
N PRO A 528 17.86 27.12 -4.41
CA PRO A 528 18.13 25.84 -5.09
C PRO A 528 19.62 25.58 -5.31
N ALA A 529 20.00 24.32 -5.21
CA ALA A 529 21.26 23.83 -5.76
C ALA A 529 21.27 23.98 -7.28
N ARG A 530 22.46 24.11 -7.85
CA ARG A 530 22.66 24.23 -9.30
C ARG A 530 22.93 22.89 -9.95
N THR A 531 23.73 22.08 -9.27
CA THR A 531 23.99 20.70 -9.67
C THR A 531 23.97 19.79 -8.45
N VAL A 532 23.49 18.57 -8.64
CA VAL A 532 23.64 17.49 -7.67
C VAL A 532 24.24 16.31 -8.40
N THR A 533 25.45 15.93 -8.05
CA THR A 533 26.12 14.76 -8.62
C THR A 533 26.18 13.65 -7.58
N MET A 534 25.84 12.42 -7.95
CA MET A 534 26.12 11.23 -7.15
C MET A 534 27.05 10.29 -7.91
N THR A 535 28.15 9.89 -7.27
CA THR A 535 29.16 9.00 -7.85
C THR A 535 29.35 7.76 -6.99
N ARG A 536 29.70 6.66 -7.65
CA ARG A 536 30.14 5.42 -6.99
C ARG A 536 31.59 5.52 -6.54
N GLU A 537 31.77 5.71 -5.23
CA GLU A 537 33.08 5.68 -4.57
C GLU A 537 33.24 4.39 -3.75
N LEU A 538 34.49 4.01 -3.45
CA LEU A 538 34.79 2.79 -2.67
C LEU A 538 34.49 2.95 -1.18
N SER A 539 34.65 4.18 -0.67
CA SER A 539 34.31 4.58 0.69
C SER A 539 33.38 5.79 0.65
N CYS A 540 32.48 5.86 1.62
CA CYS A 540 31.47 6.91 1.66
C CYS A 540 30.95 7.07 3.10
N THR A 541 31.05 8.27 3.65
CA THR A 541 30.67 8.58 5.03
C THR A 541 29.36 9.36 5.05
N PRO A 542 28.26 8.81 5.57
CA PRO A 542 27.01 9.53 5.74
C PRO A 542 27.16 10.70 6.71
N GLN A 543 26.45 11.81 6.45
CA GLN A 543 26.33 12.86 7.44
C GLN A 543 25.59 12.37 8.68
N VAL A 544 25.91 12.92 9.85
CA VAL A 544 25.24 12.58 11.12
C VAL A 544 23.75 12.95 11.09
N ASN A 545 23.41 14.06 10.43
CA ASN A 545 22.04 14.50 10.26
C ASN A 545 21.77 14.95 8.82
N HIS A 546 21.13 14.09 8.03
CA HIS A 546 20.74 14.37 6.65
C HIS A 546 19.74 15.54 6.50
N TRP A 547 19.08 15.94 7.59
CA TRP A 547 18.09 17.03 7.60
C TRP A 547 18.70 18.39 7.93
N ASP A 548 19.92 18.41 8.47
CA ASP A 548 20.69 19.63 8.75
C ASP A 548 22.10 19.45 8.18
N PRO A 549 22.23 19.46 6.84
CA PRO A 549 23.49 19.15 6.20
C PRO A 549 24.53 20.23 6.44
N VAL A 550 25.78 19.79 6.68
CA VAL A 550 26.93 20.69 6.78
C VAL A 550 27.22 21.30 5.42
N CYS A 551 27.19 22.64 5.35
CA CYS A 551 27.60 23.41 4.20
C CYS A 551 29.12 23.65 4.23
N GLU A 552 29.83 23.16 3.23
CA GLU A 552 31.27 23.31 3.04
C GLU A 552 31.56 24.36 1.95
N ASP A 553 32.76 24.94 1.98
CA ASP A 553 33.25 25.91 1.01
C ASP A 553 34.53 25.39 0.36
N SER A 554 34.52 25.22 -0.97
CA SER A 554 35.71 24.79 -1.72
C SER A 554 36.66 25.94 -2.09
N GLY A 555 36.28 27.18 -1.77
CA GLY A 555 36.91 28.43 -2.22
C GLY A 555 36.41 28.92 -3.58
N MET A 556 35.64 28.10 -4.31
CA MET A 556 35.03 28.44 -5.60
C MET A 556 33.50 28.37 -5.53
N VAL A 557 32.95 27.38 -4.82
CA VAL A 557 31.52 27.14 -4.65
C VAL A 557 31.24 26.61 -3.25
N HIS A 558 30.01 26.80 -2.78
CA HIS A 558 29.53 26.13 -1.58
C HIS A 558 28.91 24.78 -1.95
N TYR A 559 29.11 23.76 -1.13
CA TYR A 559 28.55 22.45 -1.41
C TYR A 559 28.13 21.70 -0.14
N VAL A 560 27.21 20.76 -0.33
CA VAL A 560 26.84 19.76 0.66
C VAL A 560 27.29 18.40 0.13
N LYS A 561 28.03 17.65 0.96
CA LYS A 561 28.46 16.28 0.66
C LYS A 561 27.76 15.28 1.56
N ASP A 562 27.16 14.24 1.00
CA ASP A 562 26.48 13.20 1.80
C ASP A 562 26.56 11.81 1.15
N CYS A 563 26.18 10.76 1.87
CA CYS A 563 26.25 9.38 1.43
C CYS A 563 24.87 8.70 1.49
N THR A 564 24.34 8.25 0.37
CA THR A 564 22.98 7.65 0.32
C THR A 564 22.87 6.50 -0.67
N HIS A 565 21.84 5.67 -0.51
CA HIS A 565 21.45 4.73 -1.56
C HIS A 565 20.69 5.46 -2.66
N TYR A 566 21.17 5.31 -3.89
CA TYR A 566 20.52 5.77 -5.10
C TYR A 566 19.70 4.64 -5.71
N TYR A 567 18.49 4.97 -6.15
CA TYR A 567 17.58 4.09 -6.87
C TYR A 567 17.26 4.72 -8.22
N LYS A 568 17.13 3.85 -9.22
CA LYS A 568 16.85 4.24 -10.59
C LYS A 568 15.67 5.23 -10.71
N GLY A 569 15.85 6.24 -11.55
CA GLY A 569 14.85 7.28 -11.82
C GLY A 569 14.92 8.48 -10.88
N GLY A 570 16.02 8.67 -10.13
CA GLY A 570 16.24 9.84 -9.30
C GLY A 570 15.69 9.74 -7.88
N TRP A 571 15.42 8.52 -7.43
CA TRP A 571 15.00 8.28 -6.06
C TRP A 571 16.22 8.03 -5.21
N ASP A 572 16.28 8.64 -4.04
CA ASP A 572 17.30 8.32 -3.05
C ASP A 572 16.66 8.13 -1.67
N ALA A 573 17.34 7.39 -0.80
CA ALA A 573 16.78 6.99 0.50
C ALA A 573 16.33 8.16 1.38
N TYR A 574 16.87 9.36 1.15
CA TYR A 574 16.56 10.53 1.94
C TYR A 574 15.84 11.61 1.14
N GLY A 575 15.71 11.57 -0.18
CA GLY A 575 15.17 12.68 -0.98
C GLY A 575 16.14 13.88 -1.06
N LEU A 576 17.44 13.61 -1.21
CA LEU A 576 18.47 14.63 -1.36
C LEU A 576 18.27 15.51 -2.59
N PHE A 577 17.79 14.96 -3.72
CA PHE A 577 17.49 15.78 -4.91
C PHE A 577 16.42 16.84 -4.61
N ASP A 578 15.28 16.42 -4.07
CA ASP A 578 14.16 17.31 -3.74
C ASP A 578 14.55 18.36 -2.69
N ARG A 579 15.40 18.00 -1.72
CA ARG A 579 15.93 18.94 -0.73
C ARG A 579 17.01 19.87 -1.28
N ALA A 580 17.75 19.47 -2.30
CA ALA A 580 18.77 20.34 -2.90
C ALA A 580 18.11 21.40 -3.79
N PHE A 581 17.14 21.03 -4.63
CA PHE A 581 16.48 21.95 -5.56
C PHE A 581 15.26 22.66 -4.96
N GLY A 582 14.57 22.04 -4.00
CA GLY A 582 13.29 22.54 -3.46
C GLY A 582 12.08 22.20 -4.35
N SER A 583 10.88 22.51 -3.87
CA SER A 583 9.62 22.10 -4.54
C SER A 583 9.28 22.90 -5.81
N ASN A 584 9.96 24.02 -6.04
CA ASN A 584 9.58 24.99 -7.07
C ASN A 584 10.53 24.99 -8.27
N GLU A 585 11.63 24.25 -8.22
CA GLU A 585 12.61 24.24 -9.29
C GLU A 585 12.53 22.95 -10.11
N SER A 586 12.59 23.12 -11.42
CA SER A 586 12.67 22.00 -12.36
C SER A 586 14.12 21.69 -12.66
N TYR A 587 14.45 20.40 -12.71
CA TYR A 587 15.79 19.94 -12.97
C TYR A 587 15.79 18.75 -13.94
N LEU A 588 16.86 18.64 -14.71
CA LEU A 588 17.14 17.48 -15.55
C LEU A 588 18.04 16.51 -14.79
N LEU A 589 17.56 15.30 -14.58
CA LEU A 589 18.37 14.21 -14.08
C LEU A 589 18.96 13.40 -15.23
N VAL A 590 20.27 13.22 -15.22
CA VAL A 590 21.01 12.36 -16.14
C VAL A 590 21.55 11.17 -15.36
N GLU A 591 21.16 9.97 -15.75
CA GLU A 591 21.77 8.73 -15.27
C GLU A 591 22.78 8.24 -16.30
N GLU A 592 24.00 7.98 -15.83
CA GLU A 592 25.04 7.32 -16.60
C GLU A 592 25.17 5.88 -16.11
N TYR A 593 25.28 4.98 -17.06
CA TYR A 593 25.39 3.56 -16.84
C TYR A 593 26.71 3.05 -17.41
N GLU A 594 27.17 1.91 -16.90
CA GLU A 594 28.34 1.25 -17.48
C GLU A 594 28.13 0.93 -18.96
N MET A 595 29.21 1.08 -19.74
CA MET A 595 29.21 0.83 -21.17
C MET A 595 28.77 -0.62 -21.45
N TYR A 596 27.85 -0.80 -22.40
CA TYR A 596 27.24 -2.10 -22.78
C TYR A 596 26.28 -2.72 -21.77
N SER A 597 25.93 -2.03 -20.68
CA SER A 597 24.93 -2.53 -19.73
C SER A 597 23.49 -2.33 -20.19
N TRP A 598 23.26 -1.64 -21.32
CA TRP A 598 21.93 -1.33 -21.86
C TRP A 598 21.01 -0.63 -20.84
N CYS A 599 21.62 0.19 -19.98
CA CYS A 599 20.96 0.87 -18.89
C CYS A 599 20.17 -0.05 -17.95
N ASN A 600 20.79 -1.15 -17.52
CA ASN A 600 20.29 -2.05 -16.48
C ASN A 600 20.31 -1.34 -15.12
N SER A 601 19.32 -1.59 -14.25
CA SER A 601 19.18 -0.90 -12.96
C SER A 601 20.43 -0.98 -12.08
N ASP A 602 21.14 -2.10 -12.14
CA ASP A 602 22.25 -2.38 -11.23
C ASP A 602 23.59 -1.78 -11.72
N SER A 603 23.59 -1.18 -12.91
CA SER A 603 24.79 -0.65 -13.57
C SER A 603 24.84 0.89 -13.63
N VAL A 604 24.00 1.60 -12.88
CA VAL A 604 24.11 3.07 -12.75
C VAL A 604 25.47 3.37 -12.11
N SER A 605 26.34 4.05 -12.84
CA SER A 605 27.69 4.39 -12.41
C SER A 605 27.73 5.75 -11.74
N ASN A 606 27.09 6.74 -12.37
CA ASN A 606 26.97 8.11 -11.90
C ASN A 606 25.57 8.64 -12.19
N THR A 607 25.15 9.64 -11.43
CA THR A 607 24.01 10.47 -11.82
C THR A 607 24.32 11.93 -11.57
N THR A 608 23.84 12.79 -12.46
CA THR A 608 23.92 14.24 -12.29
C THR A 608 22.58 14.87 -12.56
N ALA A 609 22.06 15.59 -11.59
CA ALA A 609 20.94 16.48 -11.74
C ALA A 609 21.43 17.90 -11.99
N TYR A 610 20.85 18.56 -12.99
CA TYR A 610 21.16 19.92 -13.38
C TYR A 610 19.92 20.80 -13.27
N VAL A 611 20.03 21.96 -12.64
CA VAL A 611 18.95 22.96 -12.67
C VAL A 611 18.66 23.38 -14.11
N LEU A 612 17.39 23.61 -14.44
CA LEU A 612 17.00 24.04 -15.78
C LEU A 612 17.02 25.57 -15.91
N ASP A 613 18.22 26.13 -16.07
CA ASP A 613 18.41 27.52 -16.44
C ASP A 613 19.51 27.70 -17.52
N GLU A 614 19.61 28.89 -18.12
CA GLU A 614 20.64 29.23 -19.11
C GLU A 614 21.92 29.81 -18.48
N GLY A 615 22.04 29.69 -17.15
CA GLY A 615 23.21 30.05 -16.37
C GLY A 615 24.39 29.15 -16.68
N CYS A 616 25.59 29.65 -16.33
CA CYS A 616 26.80 28.84 -16.34
C CYS A 616 27.06 28.36 -14.91
N HIS A 617 27.16 27.05 -14.71
CA HIS A 617 27.39 26.46 -13.39
C HIS A 617 28.67 25.65 -13.35
N SER A 618 29.57 26.02 -12.44
CA SER A 618 30.82 25.32 -12.18
C SER A 618 30.60 24.03 -11.38
N ASN A 619 31.45 23.03 -11.59
CA ASN A 619 31.53 21.86 -10.71
C ASN A 619 32.23 22.20 -9.37
N VAL A 620 32.13 21.30 -8.38
CA VAL A 620 32.76 21.47 -7.06
C VAL A 620 34.26 21.80 -7.14
N ALA A 621 34.97 21.18 -8.10
CA ALA A 621 36.40 21.34 -8.27
C ALA A 621 36.80 22.65 -8.99
N GLY A 622 35.84 23.41 -9.55
CA GLY A 622 36.13 24.61 -10.35
C GLY A 622 36.92 24.34 -11.64
N THR A 623 36.87 23.09 -12.15
CA THR A 623 37.63 22.65 -13.33
C THR A 623 36.77 22.46 -14.56
N SER A 624 35.45 22.38 -14.41
CA SER A 624 34.50 22.26 -15.51
C SER A 624 33.22 23.00 -15.18
N SER A 625 32.43 23.28 -16.21
CA SER A 625 31.11 23.90 -16.04
C SER A 625 30.11 23.32 -17.02
N ASN A 626 28.84 23.64 -16.80
CA ASN A 626 27.73 23.26 -17.66
C ASN A 626 26.78 24.44 -17.86
N LYS A 627 26.08 24.42 -19.00
CA LYS A 627 25.07 25.40 -19.35
C LYS A 627 24.02 24.75 -20.25
N PHE A 628 22.76 25.10 -20.03
CA PHE A 628 21.70 24.78 -20.98
C PHE A 628 21.48 25.89 -22.01
N SER A 629 20.94 25.48 -23.14
CA SER A 629 20.26 26.35 -24.08
C SER A 629 18.92 25.72 -24.45
N PHE A 630 17.86 26.52 -24.41
CA PHE A 630 16.50 26.02 -24.57
C PHE A 630 15.91 26.35 -25.95
N GLY A 631 15.29 25.36 -26.59
CA GLY A 631 14.56 25.48 -27.85
C GLY A 631 13.44 24.44 -27.92
N HIS A 632 13.28 23.78 -29.08
CA HIS A 632 12.42 22.57 -29.21
C HIS A 632 13.00 21.33 -28.49
N SER A 633 14.28 21.38 -28.13
CA SER A 633 15.01 20.37 -27.33
C SER A 633 15.83 21.07 -26.25
N HIS A 634 16.26 20.34 -25.21
CA HIS A 634 17.22 20.86 -24.23
C HIS A 634 18.63 20.57 -24.75
N ILE A 635 19.46 21.61 -24.91
CA ILE A 635 20.86 21.44 -25.29
C ILE A 635 21.71 21.61 -24.04
N LEU A 636 22.26 20.50 -23.52
CA LEU A 636 23.23 20.51 -22.43
C LEU A 636 24.63 20.63 -23.02
N THR A 637 25.32 21.74 -22.72
CA THR A 637 26.73 21.90 -23.07
C THR A 637 27.60 21.79 -21.83
N THR A 638 28.62 20.94 -21.86
CA THR A 638 29.66 20.87 -20.82
C THR A 638 30.96 21.49 -21.33
N TYR A 639 31.69 22.13 -20.42
CA TYR A 639 32.88 22.92 -20.70
C TYR A 639 34.05 22.45 -19.83
N LYS A 640 35.29 22.59 -20.33
CA LYS A 640 36.53 22.22 -19.59
C LYS A 640 37.08 23.34 -18.70
N ASP A 641 36.31 24.39 -18.51
CA ASP A 641 36.64 25.56 -17.71
C ASP A 641 35.41 25.96 -16.89
N PRO A 642 35.58 26.66 -15.75
CA PRO A 642 34.48 27.04 -14.87
C PRO A 642 33.55 28.13 -15.44
N ASP A 643 33.99 28.85 -16.48
CA ASP A 643 33.33 30.07 -16.98
C ASP A 643 32.54 29.86 -18.29
N CYS A 644 32.27 28.60 -18.66
CA CYS A 644 31.58 28.20 -19.89
C CYS A 644 32.17 28.80 -21.19
N VAL A 645 33.49 28.82 -21.32
CA VAL A 645 34.17 29.39 -22.49
C VAL A 645 34.45 28.33 -23.56
N THR A 646 35.00 27.19 -23.18
CA THR A 646 35.46 26.14 -24.09
C THR A 646 34.62 24.86 -23.99
N ALA A 647 33.65 24.73 -24.88
CA ALA A 647 32.76 23.56 -24.94
C ALA A 647 33.54 22.27 -25.25
N VAL A 648 33.15 21.18 -24.59
CA VAL A 648 33.73 19.83 -24.73
C VAL A 648 32.70 18.86 -25.28
N ASN A 649 31.48 18.89 -24.74
CA ASN A 649 30.40 18.02 -25.16
C ASN A 649 29.10 18.82 -25.30
N VAL A 650 28.31 18.49 -26.31
CA VAL A 650 27.00 19.08 -26.57
C VAL A 650 26.02 17.93 -26.72
N THR A 651 25.07 17.82 -25.80
CA THR A 651 24.06 16.77 -25.80
C THR A 651 22.70 17.40 -26.08
N GLU A 652 22.08 16.99 -27.19
CA GLU A 652 20.69 17.34 -27.49
C GLU A 652 19.75 16.33 -26.82
N ILE A 653 18.87 16.81 -25.95
CA ILE A 653 17.91 16.01 -25.18
C ILE A 653 16.52 16.34 -25.71
N THR A 654 15.92 15.37 -26.38
CA THR A 654 14.59 15.51 -26.98
C THR A 654 13.49 15.08 -26.01
N HIS A 655 12.25 15.55 -26.22
CA HIS A 655 11.09 15.09 -25.45
C HIS A 655 10.88 13.57 -25.51
N MET A 656 11.28 12.92 -26.60
CA MET A 656 11.22 11.47 -26.74
C MET A 656 12.14 10.77 -25.73
N MET A 657 13.34 11.29 -25.50
CA MET A 657 14.29 10.75 -24.53
C MET A 657 13.77 10.89 -23.08
N LEU A 658 13.05 11.98 -22.79
CA LEU A 658 12.51 12.27 -21.46
C LEU A 658 11.25 11.46 -21.09
N ASN A 659 10.42 11.12 -22.07
CA ASN A 659 9.09 10.51 -21.81
C ASN A 659 9.09 8.97 -21.85
N HIS A 660 10.09 8.34 -22.47
CA HIS A 660 10.11 6.89 -22.69
C HIS A 660 11.24 6.16 -21.95
N ASP A 661 11.92 6.82 -21.02
CA ASP A 661 13.05 6.28 -20.24
C ASP A 661 14.08 5.53 -21.12
N MET A 662 14.30 6.05 -22.33
CA MET A 662 15.09 5.36 -23.36
C MET A 662 16.55 5.30 -22.94
N CYS A 663 17.18 4.15 -23.16
CA CYS A 663 18.62 4.02 -23.02
C CYS A 663 19.31 4.61 -24.26
N VAL A 664 19.78 5.84 -24.14
CA VAL A 664 20.49 6.56 -25.21
C VAL A 664 21.94 6.10 -25.23
N GLU A 665 22.44 5.77 -26.43
CA GLU A 665 23.81 5.28 -26.65
C GLU A 665 24.20 4.06 -25.78
N SER A 666 23.23 3.25 -25.39
CA SER A 666 23.42 2.08 -24.51
C SER A 666 24.01 2.40 -23.12
N ALA A 667 24.04 3.67 -22.71
CA ALA A 667 24.73 4.11 -21.49
C ALA A 667 24.07 5.29 -20.74
N ARG A 668 23.06 5.99 -21.28
CA ARG A 668 22.47 7.17 -20.63
C ARG A 668 20.94 7.14 -20.59
N ARG A 669 20.36 7.65 -19.51
CA ARG A 669 18.91 7.96 -19.41
C ARG A 669 18.70 9.38 -18.89
N PHE A 670 17.61 10.00 -19.31
CA PHE A 670 17.27 11.39 -18.99
C PHE A 670 15.88 11.45 -18.38
N TYR A 671 15.74 12.18 -17.27
CA TYR A 671 14.45 12.38 -16.60
C TYR A 671 14.24 13.85 -16.28
N LEU A 672 13.04 14.35 -16.57
CA LEU A 672 12.60 15.66 -16.15
C LEU A 672 11.91 15.54 -14.79
N ARG A 673 12.29 16.40 -13.83
CA ARG A 673 11.75 16.42 -12.47
C ARG A 673 11.44 17.86 -12.03
N GLY A 674 10.63 17.99 -10.98
CA GLY A 674 10.11 19.27 -10.50
C GLY A 674 8.72 19.64 -11.06
N PRO A 675 8.23 20.86 -10.80
CA PRO A 675 6.91 21.31 -11.25
C PRO A 675 6.80 21.29 -12.77
N SER A 676 5.64 20.88 -13.30
CA SER A 676 5.42 20.80 -14.75
C SER A 676 5.63 22.17 -15.41
N SER A 677 6.57 22.25 -16.35
CA SER A 677 6.73 23.43 -17.20
C SER A 677 5.46 23.65 -18.03
N GLY A 678 4.99 24.90 -18.08
CA GLY A 678 3.85 25.24 -18.93
C GLY A 678 4.18 25.11 -20.42
N MET A 679 3.15 25.04 -21.26
CA MET A 679 3.34 25.11 -22.71
C MET A 679 3.51 26.56 -23.15
N THR A 680 4.35 26.78 -24.15
CA THR A 680 4.52 28.08 -24.79
C THR A 680 3.41 28.27 -25.80
N ALA A 681 2.57 29.27 -25.60
CA ALA A 681 1.53 29.66 -26.53
C ALA A 681 1.94 30.90 -27.31
N VAL A 682 1.86 30.83 -28.64
CA VAL A 682 2.11 31.93 -29.57
C VAL A 682 0.81 32.25 -30.31
N ALA A 683 0.23 33.41 -30.02
CA ALA A 683 -0.93 33.93 -30.74
C ALA A 683 -0.46 34.80 -31.91
N VAL A 684 -1.00 34.55 -33.10
CA VAL A 684 -0.59 35.19 -34.36
C VAL A 684 -1.71 36.12 -34.87
N PHE A 685 -1.32 37.33 -35.24
CA PHE A 685 -2.21 38.42 -35.65
C PHE A 685 -1.80 38.96 -37.02
N GLU A 686 -2.78 39.42 -37.79
CA GLU A 686 -2.55 40.12 -39.07
C GLU A 686 -2.23 41.62 -38.87
N ASN A 687 -2.46 42.15 -37.67
CA ASN A 687 -2.26 43.57 -37.37
C ASN A 687 -1.10 43.85 -36.41
N SER A 688 -0.44 44.98 -36.63
CA SER A 688 0.76 45.39 -35.87
C SER A 688 0.51 45.80 -34.43
N SER A 689 -0.75 45.98 -34.05
CA SER A 689 -1.17 46.27 -32.67
C SER A 689 -1.55 45.03 -31.87
N CYS A 690 -1.67 43.85 -32.50
CA CYS A 690 -2.16 42.61 -31.89
C CYS A 690 -3.45 42.80 -31.06
N SER A 691 -4.30 43.73 -31.51
CA SER A 691 -5.52 44.15 -30.80
C SER A 691 -6.79 43.60 -31.44
N GLU A 692 -6.67 43.04 -32.64
CA GLU A 692 -7.75 42.34 -33.32
C GLU A 692 -7.74 40.86 -32.91
N MET A 693 -8.69 40.08 -33.41
CA MET A 693 -8.71 38.66 -33.08
C MET A 693 -7.56 37.95 -33.81
N PRO A 694 -6.81 37.06 -33.15
CA PRO A 694 -5.74 36.34 -33.82
C PRO A 694 -6.30 35.35 -34.83
N VAL A 695 -5.50 35.02 -35.83
CA VAL A 695 -5.85 34.05 -36.88
C VAL A 695 -5.57 32.62 -36.44
N GLY A 696 -4.65 32.44 -35.50
CA GLY A 696 -4.35 31.14 -34.92
C GLY A 696 -3.52 31.26 -33.65
N ILE A 697 -3.52 30.19 -32.88
CA ILE A 697 -2.62 30.03 -31.74
C ILE A 697 -1.85 28.74 -31.96
N LYS A 698 -0.53 28.83 -31.97
CA LYS A 698 0.34 27.66 -31.94
C LYS A 698 0.87 27.50 -30.53
N ILE A 699 0.60 26.37 -29.93
CA ILE A 699 1.03 26.03 -28.58
C ILE A 699 1.95 24.84 -28.71
N THR A 700 3.18 25.03 -28.28
CA THR A 700 4.21 24.01 -28.33
C THR A 700 4.64 23.74 -26.91
N ARG A 701 4.97 22.48 -26.65
CA ARG A 701 5.65 22.11 -25.41
C ARG A 701 7.11 22.55 -25.47
N ASP A 702 7.32 23.85 -25.65
CA ASP A 702 8.64 24.49 -25.64
C ASP A 702 8.99 24.91 -24.21
N VAL A 703 10.28 24.85 -23.91
CA VAL A 703 10.86 24.95 -22.56
C VAL A 703 10.82 26.37 -21.97
N VAL A 704 10.44 27.37 -22.76
CA VAL A 704 10.41 28.81 -22.41
C VAL A 704 9.61 29.09 -21.13
N CYS A 705 8.57 28.29 -20.89
CA CYS A 705 7.61 28.49 -19.80
C CYS A 705 7.92 27.71 -18.51
N GLY A 706 9.05 26.99 -18.46
CA GLY A 706 9.54 26.28 -17.27
C GLY A 706 10.71 26.96 -16.57
N ALA A 707 11.46 27.82 -17.26
CA ALA A 707 12.54 28.59 -16.67
C ALA A 707 12.00 29.92 -16.14
N SER A 708 12.22 30.21 -14.85
CA SER A 708 11.79 31.42 -14.13
C SER A 708 12.26 32.76 -14.72
N GLN A 709 12.84 32.80 -15.92
CA GLN A 709 13.52 33.97 -16.49
C GLN A 709 13.31 34.27 -17.98
N VAL A 710 12.58 33.46 -18.77
CA VAL A 710 12.28 33.89 -20.15
C VAL A 710 10.99 34.70 -20.15
N SER A 711 11.15 36.03 -20.15
CA SER A 711 10.04 36.98 -20.22
C SER A 711 9.16 36.68 -21.43
N ALA A 712 7.89 36.33 -21.18
CA ALA A 712 6.84 36.27 -22.18
C ALA A 712 6.94 37.48 -23.13
N LYS A 713 6.86 37.27 -24.44
CA LYS A 713 6.82 38.36 -25.43
C LYS A 713 5.46 39.03 -25.31
N THR A 714 5.32 39.88 -24.31
CA THR A 714 4.11 40.66 -23.99
C THR A 714 3.90 41.85 -24.93
N VAL A 715 4.90 42.16 -25.75
CA VAL A 715 4.86 43.25 -26.74
C VAL A 715 4.69 42.66 -28.12
N CYS A 716 3.61 43.06 -28.80
CA CYS A 716 3.34 42.73 -30.19
C CYS A 716 4.54 43.10 -31.07
N GLY A 717 5.09 42.12 -31.79
CA GLY A 717 6.24 42.33 -32.68
C GLY A 717 6.16 41.43 -33.89
N SER A 718 6.79 41.85 -34.98
CA SER A 718 6.80 41.12 -36.26
C SER A 718 7.18 39.66 -36.07
N ASP A 719 6.43 38.76 -36.70
CA ASP A 719 6.65 37.32 -36.72
C ASP A 719 6.51 36.85 -38.16
N GLY A 720 7.65 36.62 -38.82
CA GLY A 720 7.71 36.52 -40.27
C GLY A 720 7.65 37.88 -40.97
N GLY A 721 7.07 37.93 -42.17
CA GLY A 721 7.11 39.07 -43.08
C GLY A 721 5.90 40.00 -42.98
N ALA A 722 4.70 39.47 -42.72
CA ALA A 722 3.44 40.24 -42.71
C ALA A 722 2.59 40.05 -41.44
N LEU A 723 3.00 39.19 -40.51
CA LEU A 723 2.25 38.85 -39.30
C LEU A 723 2.94 39.36 -38.05
N TYR A 724 2.21 39.38 -36.94
CA TYR A 724 2.67 39.82 -35.63
C TYR A 724 2.29 38.80 -34.57
N SER A 725 3.08 38.65 -33.52
CA SER A 725 2.79 37.68 -32.47
C SER A 725 3.09 38.16 -31.06
N ILE A 726 2.33 37.57 -30.12
CA ILE A 726 2.50 37.65 -28.68
C ILE A 726 2.69 36.23 -28.17
N SER A 727 3.61 36.02 -27.23
CA SER A 727 3.79 34.73 -26.58
C SER A 727 3.51 34.77 -25.09
N SER A 728 2.94 33.70 -24.55
CA SER A 728 2.66 33.51 -23.13
C SER A 728 2.79 32.04 -22.73
N CYS A 729 2.69 31.76 -21.44
CA CYS A 729 2.72 30.41 -20.89
C CYS A 729 1.31 29.96 -20.49
N THR A 730 0.92 28.74 -20.85
CA THR A 730 -0.36 28.17 -20.44
C THR A 730 -0.26 26.69 -20.11
N ASN A 731 -1.01 26.28 -19.08
CA ASN A 731 -1.30 24.87 -18.79
C ASN A 731 -2.71 24.46 -19.25
N ASP A 732 -3.52 25.44 -19.64
CA ASP A 732 -4.90 25.26 -20.08
C ASP A 732 -5.12 25.99 -21.40
N TYR A 733 -4.82 25.29 -22.49
CA TYR A 733 -5.00 25.82 -23.83
C TYR A 733 -6.48 25.94 -24.23
N TYR A 734 -7.39 25.24 -23.57
CA TYR A 734 -8.84 25.40 -23.78
C TYR A 734 -9.32 26.73 -23.24
N LEU A 735 -8.91 27.07 -22.00
CA LEU A 735 -9.20 28.36 -21.39
C LEU A 735 -8.57 29.50 -22.20
N LEU A 736 -7.30 29.35 -22.61
CA LEU A 736 -6.63 30.33 -23.46
C LEU A 736 -7.41 30.56 -24.76
N ALA A 737 -7.79 29.48 -25.46
CA ALA A 737 -8.56 29.59 -26.70
C ALA A 737 -9.88 30.32 -26.50
N SER A 738 -10.64 29.97 -25.47
CA SER A 738 -11.94 30.59 -25.18
C SER A 738 -11.83 32.06 -24.81
N THR A 739 -10.74 32.44 -24.14
CA THR A 739 -10.47 33.83 -23.75
C THR A 739 -10.07 34.67 -24.95
N VAL A 740 -9.27 34.10 -25.87
CA VAL A 740 -8.69 34.80 -27.00
C VAL A 740 -9.65 34.93 -28.19
N PHE A 741 -10.31 33.84 -28.58
CA PHE A 741 -11.26 33.83 -29.70
C PHE A 741 -12.70 34.20 -29.28
N GLY A 742 -12.96 34.20 -27.96
CA GLY A 742 -14.29 34.42 -27.41
C GLY A 742 -15.24 33.24 -27.60
N ASN A 743 -16.46 33.38 -27.08
CA ASN A 743 -17.45 32.30 -27.05
C ASN A 743 -18.28 32.15 -28.33
N ASN A 744 -18.17 33.09 -29.28
CA ASN A 744 -19.07 33.19 -30.43
C ASN A 744 -18.37 33.03 -31.79
N THR A 745 -17.05 32.88 -31.80
CA THR A 745 -16.31 32.62 -33.04
C THR A 745 -15.85 31.17 -33.08
N PRO A 746 -16.33 30.35 -34.02
CA PRO A 746 -15.88 28.98 -34.15
C PRO A 746 -14.37 28.89 -34.32
N TYR A 747 -13.72 28.03 -33.54
CA TYR A 747 -12.31 27.68 -33.69
C TYR A 747 -12.11 26.18 -33.49
N ILE A 748 -11.13 25.61 -34.18
CA ILE A 748 -10.81 24.18 -34.14
C ILE A 748 -9.46 24.01 -33.44
N ILE A 749 -9.44 23.19 -32.39
CA ILE A 749 -8.23 22.79 -31.66
C ILE A 749 -7.76 21.45 -32.22
N VAL A 750 -6.51 21.40 -32.67
CA VAL A 750 -5.83 20.19 -33.12
C VAL A 750 -4.70 19.90 -32.14
N GLU A 751 -4.80 18.79 -31.43
CA GLU A 751 -3.76 18.31 -30.52
C GLU A 751 -2.99 17.19 -31.23
N GLU A 752 -1.67 17.32 -31.28
CA GLU A 752 -0.76 16.34 -31.88
C GLU A 752 0.07 15.67 -30.79
N TYR A 753 0.18 14.36 -30.89
CA TYR A 753 0.79 13.47 -29.91
C TYR A 753 1.87 12.62 -30.57
N LEU A 754 2.95 12.34 -29.86
CA LEU A 754 3.99 11.41 -30.33
C LEU A 754 3.53 9.96 -30.35
N GLU A 755 2.42 9.65 -29.67
CA GLU A 755 1.93 8.30 -29.41
C GLU A 755 0.50 8.14 -29.92
N TRP A 756 0.16 6.95 -30.42
CA TRP A 756 -1.17 6.63 -30.97
C TRP A 756 -2.32 6.55 -29.94
N TYR A 757 -2.03 6.65 -28.65
CA TYR A 757 -3.03 6.66 -27.57
C TYR A 757 -3.28 8.06 -26.97
N CYS A 758 -2.56 9.08 -27.44
CA CYS A 758 -2.76 10.49 -27.10
C CYS A 758 -2.72 10.81 -25.59
N ASN A 759 -1.63 10.45 -24.91
CA ASN A 759 -1.45 10.75 -23.47
C ASN A 759 -0.91 12.16 -23.22
N LEU A 760 0.10 12.59 -23.99
CA LEU A 760 0.79 13.88 -23.80
C LEU A 760 0.87 14.67 -25.11
N ALA A 761 0.09 15.75 -25.24
CA ALA A 761 0.13 16.61 -26.42
C ALA A 761 1.50 17.31 -26.53
N GLN A 762 2.14 17.25 -27.70
CA GLN A 762 3.39 17.95 -27.98
C GLN A 762 3.13 19.32 -28.60
N THR A 763 2.19 19.36 -29.53
CA THR A 763 1.79 20.56 -30.24
C THR A 763 0.28 20.66 -30.19
N VAL A 764 -0.24 21.85 -29.89
CA VAL A 764 -1.64 22.17 -30.01
C VAL A 764 -1.76 23.37 -30.95
N THR A 765 -2.42 23.18 -32.08
CA THR A 765 -2.68 24.26 -33.03
C THR A 765 -4.15 24.60 -33.01
N ILE A 766 -4.46 25.88 -32.86
CA ILE A 766 -5.82 26.39 -32.81
C ILE A 766 -6.05 27.26 -34.04
N TYR A 767 -6.96 26.82 -34.91
CA TYR A 767 -7.33 27.48 -36.14
C TYR A 767 -8.64 28.23 -35.97
N ILE A 768 -8.69 29.50 -36.36
CA ILE A 768 -9.97 30.22 -36.53
C ILE A 768 -10.77 29.56 -37.66
N ALA A 769 -12.04 29.23 -37.43
CA ALA A 769 -12.89 28.52 -38.39
C ALA A 769 -13.94 29.45 -39.02
N ASP A 770 -13.49 30.59 -39.55
CA ASP A 770 -14.31 31.61 -40.19
C ASP A 770 -14.49 31.41 -41.71
N GLY A 771 -13.77 30.44 -42.28
CA GLY A 771 -13.74 30.15 -43.70
C GLY A 771 -12.99 31.14 -44.58
N ALA A 772 -12.25 32.08 -43.99
CA ALA A 772 -11.31 32.95 -44.68
C ALA A 772 -9.97 32.22 -44.92
N CYS A 773 -9.12 32.82 -45.76
CA CYS A 773 -7.76 32.35 -46.00
C CYS A 773 -6.80 33.13 -45.12
N HIS A 774 -5.94 32.44 -44.37
CA HIS A 774 -4.93 33.05 -43.50
C HIS A 774 -3.53 32.53 -43.83
N SER A 775 -2.56 33.42 -43.94
CA SER A 775 -1.16 33.06 -44.14
C SER A 775 -0.55 32.48 -42.85
N ASN A 776 0.38 31.54 -42.97
CA ASN A 776 1.17 31.05 -41.84
C ASN A 776 2.40 31.94 -41.57
N THR A 777 3.02 31.77 -40.40
CA THR A 777 4.21 32.53 -39.97
C THR A 777 5.48 32.20 -40.77
N ASP A 778 5.47 31.13 -41.57
CA ASP A 778 6.59 30.72 -42.43
C ASP A 778 6.73 31.56 -43.71
N ASN A 779 5.79 32.48 -43.98
CA ASN A 779 5.69 33.28 -45.21
C ASN A 779 5.60 32.47 -46.51
N ALA A 780 5.28 31.18 -46.42
CA ALA A 780 5.27 30.27 -47.56
C ALA A 780 3.91 29.57 -47.70
N THR A 781 3.26 29.24 -46.59
CA THR A 781 2.03 28.46 -46.57
C THR A 781 0.84 29.27 -46.05
N SER A 782 -0.36 28.74 -46.23
CA SER A 782 -1.61 29.31 -45.72
C SER A 782 -2.57 28.21 -45.31
N PHE A 783 -3.60 28.57 -44.56
CA PHE A 783 -4.65 27.65 -44.15
C PHE A 783 -6.04 28.29 -44.31
N LYS A 784 -7.04 27.41 -44.39
CA LYS A 784 -8.45 27.75 -44.32
C LYS A 784 -9.14 26.70 -43.46
N ALA A 785 -9.84 27.15 -42.42
CA ALA A 785 -10.63 26.27 -41.57
C ALA A 785 -12.12 26.66 -41.65
N THR A 786 -13.01 25.67 -41.72
CA THR A 786 -14.46 25.89 -41.69
C THR A 786 -15.13 24.98 -40.68
N PHE A 787 -16.22 25.44 -40.08
CA PHE A 787 -17.11 24.63 -39.26
C PHE A 787 -18.55 24.84 -39.70
N THR A 788 -19.25 23.74 -39.97
CA THR A 788 -20.63 23.75 -40.48
C THR A 788 -21.66 23.53 -39.37
N THR A 789 -22.90 23.95 -39.59
CA THR A 789 -24.03 23.71 -38.67
C THR A 789 -24.36 22.23 -38.47
N GLU A 790 -23.90 21.36 -39.37
CA GLU A 790 -24.04 19.90 -39.29
C GLU A 790 -23.01 19.26 -38.34
N GLY A 791 -22.08 20.05 -37.81
CA GLY A 791 -21.03 19.59 -36.89
C GLY A 791 -19.83 18.99 -37.60
N ILE A 792 -19.58 19.38 -38.84
CA ILE A 792 -18.40 18.96 -39.64
C ILE A 792 -17.42 20.13 -39.67
N ALA A 793 -16.15 19.85 -39.31
CA ALA A 793 -15.02 20.77 -39.44
C ALA A 793 -14.14 20.35 -40.61
N THR A 794 -13.60 21.32 -41.36
CA THR A 794 -12.59 21.06 -42.40
C THR A 794 -11.40 21.97 -42.18
N ILE A 795 -10.18 21.43 -42.21
CA ILE A 795 -8.94 22.20 -42.17
C ILE A 795 -8.18 21.91 -43.47
N THR A 796 -8.02 22.93 -44.30
CA THR A 796 -7.27 22.83 -45.55
C THR A 796 -5.99 23.66 -45.42
N THR A 797 -4.83 23.05 -45.68
CA THR A 797 -3.54 23.74 -45.75
C THR A 797 -3.11 23.89 -47.20
N TYR A 798 -2.31 24.91 -47.49
CA TYR A 798 -1.91 25.29 -48.85
C TYR A 798 -0.42 25.59 -48.91
N ASN A 799 0.22 25.23 -50.02
CA ASN A 799 1.66 25.44 -50.29
C ASN A 799 1.99 26.88 -50.78
N ASP A 800 1.04 27.79 -50.67
CA ASP A 800 1.19 29.22 -50.99
C ASP A 800 0.52 30.06 -49.89
N THR A 801 0.68 31.39 -49.93
CA THR A 801 0.20 32.31 -48.89
C THR A 801 -1.23 32.82 -49.09
N TYR A 802 -1.91 32.45 -50.18
CA TYR A 802 -3.21 32.99 -50.61
C TYR A 802 -4.26 31.90 -50.93
N CYS A 803 -4.07 30.70 -50.37
CA CYS A 803 -4.95 29.53 -50.49
C CYS A 803 -5.26 29.09 -51.93
N GLY A 804 -4.27 29.13 -52.83
CA GLY A 804 -4.42 28.73 -54.24
C GLY A 804 -4.17 27.25 -54.54
N PHE A 805 -3.22 26.64 -53.86
CA PHE A 805 -2.68 25.29 -54.10
C PHE A 805 -2.78 24.45 -52.83
N VAL A 806 -3.83 23.62 -52.77
CA VAL A 806 -4.08 22.71 -51.64
C VAL A 806 -2.90 21.77 -51.43
N GLN A 807 -2.35 21.77 -50.22
CA GLN A 807 -1.33 20.83 -49.76
C GLN A 807 -2.00 19.61 -49.12
N ASP A 808 -2.87 19.86 -48.14
CA ASP A 808 -3.56 18.81 -47.40
C ASP A 808 -4.98 19.27 -47.01
N ASN A 809 -5.88 18.32 -46.82
CA ASN A 809 -7.24 18.57 -46.36
C ASN A 809 -7.67 17.55 -45.32
N ILE A 810 -7.96 18.04 -44.11
CA ILE A 810 -8.37 17.24 -42.96
C ILE A 810 -9.87 17.46 -42.73
N ASP A 811 -10.67 16.43 -42.98
CA ASP A 811 -12.10 16.43 -42.70
C ASP A 811 -12.36 15.81 -41.32
N VAL A 812 -12.88 16.61 -40.39
CA VAL A 812 -13.17 16.21 -39.01
C VAL A 812 -14.67 16.01 -38.83
N SER A 813 -15.06 14.75 -38.65
CA SER A 813 -16.48 14.38 -38.48
C SER A 813 -17.05 14.81 -37.13
N LYS A 814 -18.39 14.95 -37.07
CA LYS A 814 -19.13 15.17 -35.82
C LYS A 814 -18.81 14.13 -34.75
N ASN A 815 -18.61 12.87 -35.14
CA ASN A 815 -18.25 11.82 -34.21
C ASN A 815 -16.85 12.05 -33.62
N MET A 816 -15.85 12.42 -34.44
CA MET A 816 -14.49 12.72 -33.95
C MET A 816 -14.46 13.91 -32.98
N LEU A 817 -15.27 14.95 -33.23
CA LEU A 817 -15.38 16.12 -32.34
C LEU A 817 -16.12 15.84 -31.03
N THR A 818 -17.03 14.85 -31.02
CA THR A 818 -17.86 14.53 -29.83
C THR A 818 -17.31 13.38 -29.01
N SER A 819 -16.56 12.45 -29.62
CA SER A 819 -15.95 11.30 -28.96
C SER A 819 -14.61 11.63 -28.29
N TYR A 820 -13.94 12.71 -28.72
CA TYR A 820 -12.60 13.09 -28.25
C TYR A 820 -11.60 11.92 -28.32
N THR A 821 -11.79 11.04 -29.31
CA THR A 821 -10.98 9.83 -29.50
C THR A 821 -9.64 10.18 -30.15
N CYS A 822 -8.57 9.52 -29.71
CA CYS A 822 -7.28 9.61 -30.39
C CYS A 822 -7.38 8.97 -31.78
N VAL A 823 -7.01 9.72 -32.81
CA VAL A 823 -6.99 9.26 -34.21
C VAL A 823 -5.53 9.03 -34.57
N ARG A 824 -5.20 7.82 -35.03
CA ARG A 824 -3.85 7.51 -35.52
C ARG A 824 -3.61 8.26 -36.83
N ASP A 825 -2.51 9.01 -36.92
CA ASP A 825 -2.16 9.69 -38.16
C ASP A 825 -1.57 8.67 -39.16
N GLU A 826 -2.01 8.73 -40.42
CA GLU A 826 -1.57 7.84 -41.49
C GLU A 826 -0.21 8.26 -42.08
N TYR A 827 0.27 9.47 -41.77
CA TYR A 827 1.49 10.07 -42.33
C TYR A 827 2.73 9.98 -41.43
N CYS A 828 2.67 9.25 -40.30
CA CYS A 828 3.78 9.17 -39.37
C CYS A 828 4.75 8.01 -39.64
N SER A 829 6.04 8.33 -39.69
CA SER A 829 7.13 7.40 -40.02
C SER A 829 7.89 6.86 -38.78
N SER A 830 7.40 7.06 -37.55
CA SER A 830 8.07 6.61 -36.32
C SER A 830 7.61 5.22 -35.86
N ASP A 831 8.52 4.43 -35.28
CA ASP A 831 8.26 3.08 -34.75
C ASP A 831 7.18 3.03 -33.64
N TYR A 832 6.91 4.17 -32.99
CA TYR A 832 5.93 4.28 -31.90
C TYR A 832 4.55 4.81 -32.35
N GLY A 833 4.44 5.32 -33.59
CA GLY A 833 3.21 5.86 -34.19
C GLY A 833 2.69 7.15 -33.54
N CYS A 834 2.27 8.15 -34.32
CA CYS A 834 1.74 9.42 -33.77
C CYS A 834 0.20 9.46 -33.79
N GLY A 835 -0.37 10.33 -32.95
CA GLY A 835 -1.82 10.49 -32.79
C GLY A 835 -2.28 11.94 -32.87
N LYS A 836 -3.54 12.16 -33.25
CA LYS A 836 -4.20 13.47 -33.28
C LYS A 836 -5.53 13.42 -32.52
N ARG A 837 -5.89 14.52 -31.86
CA ARG A 837 -7.25 14.77 -31.36
C ARG A 837 -7.75 16.11 -31.87
N PHE A 838 -9.06 16.19 -32.00
CA PHE A 838 -9.75 17.36 -32.51
C PHE A 838 -10.82 17.81 -31.53
N SER A 839 -10.91 19.12 -31.31
CA SER A 839 -11.98 19.75 -30.53
C SER A 839 -12.43 21.04 -31.20
N VAL A 840 -13.62 21.51 -30.86
CA VAL A 840 -14.18 22.77 -31.39
C VAL A 840 -14.67 23.64 -30.23
N GLY A 841 -14.44 24.95 -30.34
CA GLY A 841 -14.93 25.95 -29.39
C GLY A 841 -15.55 27.16 -30.07
N GLY A 842 -16.04 28.11 -29.28
CA GLY A 842 -16.60 29.37 -29.77
C GLY A 842 -17.90 29.24 -30.60
N LEU A 843 -18.67 28.16 -30.41
CA LEU A 843 -19.91 27.89 -31.16
C LEU A 843 -21.13 28.70 -30.72
N GLY A 844 -20.98 29.67 -29.81
CA GLY A 844 -22.06 30.57 -29.38
C GLY A 844 -23.31 29.84 -28.87
N GLY A 845 -23.37 29.59 -27.56
CA GLY A 845 -24.66 29.44 -26.89
C GLY A 845 -25.21 30.83 -26.63
N ALA A 846 -26.16 31.31 -27.44
CA ALA A 846 -26.68 32.67 -27.34
C ALA A 846 -27.17 33.02 -25.91
N ARG A 847 -26.39 33.83 -25.18
CA ARG A 847 -26.92 34.76 -24.18
C ARG A 847 -27.52 35.94 -24.93
N GLY A 848 -28.79 35.84 -25.31
CA GLY A 848 -29.59 37.03 -25.58
C GLY A 848 -30.11 37.56 -24.24
N PRO A 849 -30.01 38.86 -23.92
CA PRO A 849 -30.73 39.42 -22.78
C PRO A 849 -32.21 39.45 -23.15
N SER A 850 -32.90 38.32 -23.00
CA SER A 850 -34.35 38.34 -22.91
C SER A 850 -34.68 38.70 -21.47
N LEU A 851 -35.06 39.97 -21.25
CA LEU A 851 -35.76 40.40 -20.05
C LEU A 851 -36.69 39.27 -19.60
N MET A 852 -36.43 38.68 -18.43
CA MET A 852 -37.21 37.57 -17.90
C MET A 852 -38.17 38.08 -16.83
N LYS A 853 -39.33 37.45 -16.73
CA LYS A 853 -40.22 37.65 -15.58
C LYS A 853 -39.86 36.59 -14.54
N ALA A 854 -39.31 37.04 -13.42
CA ALA A 854 -39.02 36.20 -12.27
C ALA A 854 -40.23 36.16 -11.33
N ALA A 855 -40.51 34.97 -10.82
CA ALA A 855 -41.45 34.68 -9.76
C ALA A 855 -40.65 34.08 -8.60
N VAL A 856 -40.63 34.74 -7.45
CA VAL A 856 -39.86 34.35 -6.26
C VAL A 856 -40.83 33.89 -5.19
N LEU A 857 -40.65 32.67 -4.71
CA LEU A 857 -41.51 32.00 -3.74
C LEU A 857 -40.86 32.01 -2.35
N TYR A 858 -41.62 32.39 -1.33
CA TYR A 858 -41.21 32.53 0.06
C TYR A 858 -42.12 31.72 0.99
N ASP A 859 -41.56 31.25 2.09
CA ASP A 859 -42.25 30.62 3.21
C ASP A 859 -42.72 31.62 4.28
N THR A 860 -42.37 32.92 4.13
CA THR A 860 -42.77 34.00 5.02
C THR A 860 -43.62 35.07 4.33
N LYS A 861 -44.50 35.69 5.11
CA LYS A 861 -45.49 36.68 4.67
C LYS A 861 -44.93 38.03 4.21
N ASP A 862 -43.67 38.31 4.51
CA ASP A 862 -43.00 39.59 4.25
C ASP A 862 -42.06 39.55 3.05
N CYS A 863 -41.86 38.38 2.41
CA CYS A 863 -40.96 38.19 1.26
C CYS A 863 -39.54 38.75 1.47
N GLY A 864 -39.10 38.83 2.72
CA GLY A 864 -37.77 39.32 3.13
C GLY A 864 -36.80 38.20 3.53
N SER A 865 -37.29 36.97 3.70
CA SER A 865 -36.48 35.79 3.98
C SER A 865 -35.77 35.26 2.74
N VAL A 866 -34.88 34.27 2.91
CA VAL A 866 -34.29 33.54 1.78
C VAL A 866 -35.42 32.78 1.04
N PRO A 867 -35.59 32.97 -0.28
CA PRO A 867 -36.61 32.28 -1.05
C PRO A 867 -36.47 30.75 -0.99
N VAL A 868 -37.58 30.07 -1.21
CA VAL A 868 -37.65 28.61 -1.36
C VAL A 868 -37.34 28.20 -2.80
N GLU A 869 -37.95 28.90 -3.76
CA GLU A 869 -37.78 28.67 -5.19
C GLU A 869 -37.88 30.00 -5.94
N LEU A 870 -37.15 30.15 -7.04
CA LEU A 870 -37.29 31.26 -7.97
C LEU A 870 -37.39 30.71 -9.39
N THR A 871 -38.44 31.10 -10.10
CA THR A 871 -38.67 30.67 -11.49
C THR A 871 -38.63 31.88 -12.41
N ALA A 872 -37.81 31.85 -13.45
CA ALA A 872 -37.68 32.91 -14.44
C ALA A 872 -38.02 32.40 -15.85
N HIS A 873 -38.84 33.15 -16.56
CA HIS A 873 -39.26 32.84 -17.93
C HIS A 873 -38.97 34.00 -18.89
N PRO A 874 -38.48 33.75 -20.11
CA PRO A 874 -38.31 34.77 -21.14
C PRO A 874 -39.63 35.46 -21.49
N VAL A 875 -39.67 36.81 -21.51
CA VAL A 875 -40.83 37.57 -22.02
C VAL A 875 -40.50 38.34 -23.29
N ARG A 876 -41.43 38.40 -24.25
CA ARG A 876 -41.18 38.98 -25.58
C ARG A 876 -41.43 40.49 -25.70
N ARG A 877 -42.11 41.15 -24.75
CA ARG A 877 -42.35 42.61 -24.73
C ARG A 877 -42.53 43.13 -23.30
N SER A 878 -41.73 44.13 -22.91
CA SER A 878 -41.84 45.01 -21.73
C SER A 878 -42.33 44.36 -20.43
N CYS A 879 -41.40 44.05 -19.54
CA CYS A 879 -41.69 43.77 -18.13
C CYS A 879 -41.76 45.11 -17.38
N LEU A 880 -42.94 45.50 -16.91
CA LEU A 880 -43.12 46.69 -16.08
C LEU A 880 -42.78 46.31 -14.65
N SER A 881 -41.72 46.89 -14.08
CA SER A 881 -41.43 46.71 -12.66
C SER A 881 -42.60 47.24 -11.83
N SER A 882 -43.20 46.36 -11.03
CA SER A 882 -44.24 46.79 -10.09
C SER A 882 -43.57 47.66 -9.04
N THR A 883 -43.86 48.96 -9.04
CA THR A 883 -43.36 49.91 -8.03
C THR A 883 -43.92 49.64 -6.62
N THR A 884 -44.75 48.60 -6.47
CA THR A 884 -45.14 48.00 -5.20
C THR A 884 -44.99 46.47 -5.31
N SER A 885 -43.87 45.91 -4.85
CA SER A 885 -43.72 44.46 -4.64
C SER A 885 -44.54 44.03 -3.41
N THR A 886 -45.87 43.99 -3.53
CA THR A 886 -46.70 43.40 -2.48
C THR A 886 -46.48 41.89 -2.47
N CYS A 887 -45.93 41.36 -1.38
CA CYS A 887 -45.83 39.94 -1.12
C CYS A 887 -47.26 39.34 -1.10
N GLN A 888 -47.61 38.54 -2.10
CA GLN A 888 -48.96 38.00 -2.25
C GLN A 888 -48.99 36.55 -1.81
N LYS A 889 -50.02 36.16 -1.05
CA LYS A 889 -50.23 34.75 -0.71
C LYS A 889 -50.60 33.97 -1.97
N VAL A 890 -50.03 32.78 -2.15
CA VAL A 890 -50.26 31.94 -3.32
C VAL A 890 -51.59 31.17 -3.17
N ASP A 891 -52.48 31.23 -4.16
CA ASP A 891 -53.87 30.73 -4.06
C ASP A 891 -53.99 29.23 -3.73
N TRP A 892 -52.99 28.42 -4.09
CA TRP A 892 -53.00 26.97 -3.87
C TRP A 892 -52.29 26.53 -2.58
N SER A 893 -51.68 27.45 -1.81
CA SER A 893 -50.98 27.12 -0.57
C SER A 893 -51.35 28.05 0.59
N TYR A 894 -51.57 27.45 1.77
CA TYR A 894 -51.85 28.23 2.97
C TYR A 894 -50.60 28.84 3.61
N THR A 895 -49.40 28.44 3.18
CA THR A 895 -48.12 28.76 3.81
C THR A 895 -47.14 29.52 2.90
N LEU A 896 -47.42 29.65 1.61
CA LEU A 896 -46.49 30.24 0.64
C LEU A 896 -46.92 31.62 0.16
N TYR A 897 -45.93 32.46 -0.11
CA TYR A 897 -46.07 33.82 -0.61
C TYR A 897 -45.18 34.01 -1.83
N GLN A 898 -45.61 34.83 -2.78
CA GLN A 898 -44.89 35.09 -4.02
C GLN A 898 -44.71 36.59 -4.23
N ALA A 899 -43.53 36.95 -4.75
CA ALA A 899 -43.27 38.25 -5.34
C ALA A 899 -42.79 38.05 -6.79
N SER A 900 -43.09 39.00 -7.67
CA SER A 900 -42.62 38.95 -9.06
C SER A 900 -41.76 40.16 -9.39
N ASP A 901 -40.69 39.94 -10.16
CA ASP A 901 -39.78 40.98 -10.59
C ASP A 901 -39.35 40.80 -12.05
N CYS A 902 -38.80 41.84 -12.62
CA CYS A 902 -38.21 41.84 -13.97
C CYS A 902 -36.70 41.69 -13.83
N VAL A 903 -36.12 40.67 -14.47
CA VAL A 903 -34.71 40.32 -14.29
C VAL A 903 -34.00 40.20 -15.62
N ASP A 904 -32.83 40.84 -15.71
CA ASP A 904 -31.95 40.77 -16.88
C ASP A 904 -30.90 39.65 -16.72
N ASP A 905 -30.46 39.40 -15.49
CA ASP A 905 -29.56 38.30 -15.13
C ASP A 905 -30.13 37.51 -13.95
N VAL A 906 -30.50 36.25 -14.19
CA VAL A 906 -31.11 35.38 -13.17
C VAL A 906 -30.07 34.96 -12.13
N ALA A 907 -28.79 34.84 -12.47
CA ALA A 907 -27.73 34.44 -11.55
C ALA A 907 -27.37 35.58 -10.58
N GLU A 908 -27.25 36.81 -11.08
CA GLU A 908 -27.05 38.00 -10.23
C GLU A 908 -28.27 38.24 -9.33
N PHE A 909 -29.47 38.13 -9.90
CA PHE A 909 -30.70 38.28 -9.13
C PHE A 909 -30.85 37.18 -8.07
N ALA A 910 -30.53 35.92 -8.38
CA ALA A 910 -30.48 34.84 -7.41
C ALA A 910 -29.46 35.11 -6.30
N ALA A 911 -28.24 35.55 -6.64
CA ALA A 911 -27.24 35.91 -5.65
C ALA A 911 -27.74 37.03 -4.70
N SER A 912 -28.48 38.01 -5.23
CA SER A 912 -29.06 39.09 -4.41
C SER A 912 -30.16 38.62 -3.45
N LYS A 913 -30.93 37.59 -3.81
CA LYS A 913 -32.07 37.09 -3.02
C LYS A 913 -31.69 35.99 -2.04
N PHE A 914 -30.79 35.09 -2.43
CA PHE A 914 -30.34 33.98 -1.60
C PHE A 914 -29.13 34.38 -0.73
N GLY A 915 -28.37 35.40 -1.12
CA GLY A 915 -27.22 35.88 -0.37
C GLY A 915 -26.17 34.77 -0.17
N SER A 916 -25.85 34.49 1.10
CA SER A 916 -24.93 33.41 1.48
C SER A 916 -25.60 32.04 1.61
N ALA A 917 -26.94 31.94 1.50
CA ALA A 917 -27.61 30.65 1.59
C ALA A 917 -27.27 29.77 0.38
N PRO A 918 -27.16 28.45 0.55
CA PRO A 918 -26.86 27.56 -0.57
C PRO A 918 -28.04 27.48 -1.55
N TYR A 919 -27.75 27.56 -2.85
CA TYR A 919 -28.75 27.46 -3.91
C TYR A 919 -28.21 26.79 -5.18
N LEU A 920 -29.13 26.20 -5.95
CA LEU A 920 -28.89 25.55 -7.24
C LEU A 920 -29.69 26.24 -8.33
N ILE A 921 -29.01 26.79 -9.34
CA ILE A 921 -29.58 27.30 -10.59
C ILE A 921 -29.63 26.16 -11.61
N VAL A 922 -30.81 25.92 -12.16
CA VAL A 922 -31.09 24.97 -13.25
C VAL A 922 -31.63 25.75 -14.45
N GLU A 923 -30.82 25.86 -15.49
CA GLU A 923 -31.23 26.43 -16.77
C GLU A 923 -31.81 25.30 -17.65
N ASN A 924 -33.07 25.46 -18.06
CA ASN A 924 -33.77 24.51 -18.91
C ASN A 924 -33.81 25.04 -20.34
N TYR A 925 -33.43 24.19 -21.29
CA TYR A 925 -33.40 24.48 -22.71
C TYR A 925 -34.40 23.62 -23.48
N ALA A 926 -34.73 24.04 -24.70
CA ALA A 926 -35.56 23.23 -25.59
C ALA A 926 -34.87 21.89 -25.91
N ALA A 927 -35.65 20.80 -25.89
CA ALA A 927 -35.17 19.47 -26.27
C ALA A 927 -34.55 19.49 -27.68
N ASP A 928 -33.57 18.62 -27.92
CA ASP A 928 -32.83 18.50 -29.18
C ASP A 928 -32.03 19.74 -29.62
N THR A 929 -31.87 20.74 -28.75
CA THR A 929 -31.05 21.92 -29.01
C THR A 929 -29.67 21.89 -28.35
N ASN A 930 -29.35 20.84 -27.57
CA ASN A 930 -28.09 20.72 -26.82
C ASN A 930 -27.74 21.99 -26.02
N CYS A 931 -28.70 22.47 -25.24
CA CYS A 931 -28.61 23.70 -24.45
C CYS A 931 -28.38 24.99 -25.27
N GLN A 932 -29.00 25.12 -26.45
CA GLN A 932 -28.90 26.35 -27.27
C GLN A 932 -30.09 27.30 -27.12
N THR A 933 -31.32 26.81 -26.94
CA THR A 933 -32.51 27.67 -26.80
C THR A 933 -33.07 27.64 -25.37
N GLN A 934 -32.78 28.66 -24.56
CA GLN A 934 -33.21 28.71 -23.16
C GLN A 934 -34.74 28.89 -23.05
N LYS A 935 -35.40 28.01 -22.29
CA LYS A 935 -36.85 27.98 -22.07
C LYS A 935 -37.23 28.62 -20.74
N SER A 936 -36.50 28.32 -19.68
CA SER A 936 -36.75 28.82 -18.33
C SER A 936 -35.55 28.58 -17.44
N THR A 937 -35.42 29.36 -16.37
CA THR A 937 -34.43 29.12 -15.31
C THR A 937 -35.15 28.93 -14.00
N VAL A 938 -34.77 27.91 -13.24
CA VAL A 938 -35.30 27.65 -11.90
C VAL A 938 -34.15 27.67 -10.91
N VAL A 939 -34.32 28.35 -9.79
CA VAL A 939 -33.34 28.39 -8.72
C VAL A 939 -33.97 27.81 -7.46
N TYR A 940 -33.35 26.76 -6.95
CA TYR A 940 -33.81 26.01 -5.78
C TYR A 940 -32.94 26.32 -4.58
N LYS A 941 -33.55 26.44 -3.40
CA LYS A 941 -32.82 26.46 -2.14
C LYS A 941 -32.18 25.09 -1.88
N ALA A 942 -30.88 25.06 -1.62
CA ALA A 942 -30.11 23.82 -1.49
C ALA A 942 -29.55 23.63 -0.08
N ASP A 943 -30.41 23.74 0.95
CA ASP A 943 -30.01 23.66 2.37
C ASP A 943 -30.16 22.24 2.96
N GLY A 944 -30.39 21.22 2.12
CA GLY A 944 -30.63 19.85 2.54
C GLY A 944 -31.97 19.60 3.23
N LYS A 945 -32.89 20.58 3.27
CA LYS A 945 -34.24 20.42 3.84
C LYS A 945 -35.30 20.21 2.74
N CYS A 946 -36.47 19.76 3.16
CA CYS A 946 -37.63 19.54 2.30
C CYS A 946 -38.33 20.87 2.00
N HIS A 947 -38.47 21.20 0.72
CA HIS A 947 -39.07 22.46 0.26
C HIS A 947 -40.18 22.21 -0.76
N PRO A 948 -41.31 22.93 -0.71
CA PRO A 948 -42.36 22.80 -1.72
C PRO A 948 -41.89 23.36 -3.08
N ARG A 949 -42.28 22.68 -4.16
CA ARG A 949 -42.05 23.10 -5.54
C ARG A 949 -43.24 23.87 -6.08
N ALA A 950 -42.96 24.98 -6.76
CA ALA A 950 -44.00 25.89 -7.25
C ALA A 950 -44.79 25.33 -8.46
N SER A 951 -44.19 24.42 -9.23
CA SER A 951 -44.69 24.03 -10.56
C SER A 951 -45.78 22.96 -10.57
N ASP A 952 -45.78 22.05 -9.59
CA ASP A 952 -46.52 20.79 -9.67
C ASP A 952 -47.05 20.28 -8.31
N GLY A 953 -46.83 21.00 -7.21
CA GLY A 953 -47.27 20.61 -5.87
C GLY A 953 -46.42 19.51 -5.23
N THR A 954 -45.29 19.15 -5.83
CA THR A 954 -44.28 18.25 -5.25
C THR A 954 -43.37 18.98 -4.26
N TYR A 955 -42.47 18.26 -3.62
CA TYR A 955 -41.46 18.77 -2.70
C TYR A 955 -40.08 18.32 -3.16
N PHE A 956 -39.05 19.11 -2.92
CA PHE A 956 -37.68 18.77 -3.32
C PHE A 956 -36.70 18.88 -2.15
N LYS A 957 -35.62 18.09 -2.24
CA LYS A 957 -34.47 18.13 -1.35
C LYS A 957 -33.20 18.06 -2.20
N ILE A 958 -32.27 18.97 -1.98
CA ILE A 958 -30.99 19.01 -2.70
C ILE A 958 -29.87 18.85 -1.69
N THR A 959 -29.03 17.83 -1.89
CA THR A 959 -27.91 17.51 -1.00
C THR A 959 -26.61 17.33 -1.78
N PRO A 960 -25.46 17.80 -1.25
CA PRO A 960 -24.17 17.46 -1.82
C PRO A 960 -23.92 15.95 -1.73
N SER A 961 -23.20 15.42 -2.71
CA SER A 961 -22.79 14.02 -2.82
C SER A 961 -21.27 13.94 -3.02
N PHE A 962 -20.72 12.71 -2.96
CA PHE A 962 -19.27 12.50 -2.98
C PHE A 962 -18.58 13.23 -4.15
N GLY A 963 -17.45 13.88 -3.84
CA GLY A 963 -16.63 14.56 -4.83
C GLY A 963 -17.15 15.90 -5.37
N THR A 964 -18.09 16.60 -4.72
CA THR A 964 -18.79 17.83 -5.19
C THR A 964 -19.91 17.62 -6.23
N SER A 965 -20.34 16.37 -6.40
CA SER A 965 -21.58 16.06 -7.14
C SER A 965 -22.82 16.50 -6.34
N LEU A 966 -23.98 16.62 -7.01
CA LEU A 966 -25.24 17.04 -6.39
C LEU A 966 -26.32 15.99 -6.64
N THR A 967 -27.11 15.68 -5.61
CA THR A 967 -28.31 14.86 -5.74
C THR A 967 -29.56 15.71 -5.52
N ILE A 968 -30.47 15.67 -6.49
CA ILE A 968 -31.77 16.31 -6.47
C ILE A 968 -32.81 15.21 -6.27
N ALA A 969 -33.57 15.28 -5.18
CA ALA A 969 -34.64 14.35 -4.85
C ALA A 969 -35.99 15.07 -4.91
N THR A 970 -36.96 14.52 -5.64
CA THR A 970 -38.33 15.07 -5.76
C THR A 970 -39.33 14.10 -5.13
N TYR A 971 -40.19 14.61 -4.25
CA TYR A 971 -41.12 13.87 -3.40
C TYR A 971 -42.57 14.33 -3.64
N PRO A 972 -43.55 13.43 -3.53
CA PRO A 972 -44.96 13.78 -3.66
C PRO A 972 -45.55 14.45 -2.42
N THR A 973 -44.97 14.27 -1.22
CA THR A 973 -45.52 14.86 0.02
C THR A 973 -44.53 15.74 0.79
N SER A 974 -45.09 16.56 1.68
CA SER A 974 -44.37 17.57 2.47
C SER A 974 -43.40 17.03 3.51
N SER A 975 -43.41 15.72 3.78
CA SER A 975 -42.48 15.10 4.74
C SER A 975 -41.14 14.75 4.10
N CYS A 976 -41.03 14.72 2.76
CA CYS A 976 -39.87 14.21 2.02
C CYS A 976 -39.38 12.85 2.55
N SER A 977 -40.32 11.97 2.89
CA SER A 977 -40.07 10.63 3.45
C SER A 977 -40.84 9.53 2.71
N ASP A 978 -41.37 9.85 1.53
CA ASP A 978 -42.12 8.91 0.70
C ASP A 978 -41.20 7.95 -0.04
N PHE A 979 -41.70 6.75 -0.33
CA PHE A 979 -40.97 5.76 -1.12
C PHE A 979 -40.96 6.08 -2.63
N ASP A 980 -41.91 6.87 -3.12
CA ASP A 980 -42.03 7.27 -4.53
C ASP A 980 -41.23 8.56 -4.81
N VAL A 981 -39.91 8.50 -4.60
CA VAL A 981 -38.99 9.63 -4.79
C VAL A 981 -38.21 9.49 -6.11
N GLU A 982 -38.13 10.58 -6.88
CA GLU A 982 -37.32 10.65 -8.11
C GLU A 982 -35.95 11.26 -7.79
N TYR A 983 -34.87 10.54 -8.09
CA TYR A 983 -33.50 10.97 -7.87
C TYR A 983 -32.79 11.32 -9.17
N VAL A 984 -32.14 12.48 -9.19
CA VAL A 984 -31.21 12.88 -10.26
C VAL A 984 -29.88 13.24 -9.62
N THR A 985 -28.82 12.49 -9.97
CA THR A 985 -27.45 12.78 -9.55
C THR A 985 -26.67 13.46 -10.68
N VAL A 986 -26.19 14.67 -10.42
CA VAL A 986 -25.42 15.48 -11.36
C VAL A 986 -23.94 15.43 -10.97
N GLY A 987 -23.13 14.81 -11.84
CA GLY A 987 -21.69 14.69 -11.64
C GLY A 987 -20.95 16.02 -11.76
N THR A 988 -19.79 16.12 -11.11
CA THR A 988 -18.94 17.33 -11.04
C THR A 988 -18.62 17.94 -12.40
N LYS A 989 -18.44 17.10 -13.42
CA LYS A 989 -18.18 17.55 -14.80
C LYS A 989 -19.29 18.43 -15.39
N PHE A 990 -20.48 18.46 -14.80
CA PHE A 990 -21.63 19.25 -15.27
C PHE A 990 -22.01 20.43 -14.36
N VAL A 991 -21.50 20.48 -13.11
CA VAL A 991 -21.84 21.53 -12.15
C VAL A 991 -20.82 22.67 -12.27
N ASN A 992 -21.29 23.91 -12.48
CA ASN A 992 -20.44 25.10 -12.67
C ASN A 992 -19.48 25.06 -13.87
N THR A 993 -19.59 24.07 -14.75
CA THR A 993 -18.71 23.91 -15.93
C THR A 993 -19.34 24.46 -17.22
N GLY A 994 -20.62 24.82 -17.21
CA GLY A 994 -21.36 25.25 -18.41
C GLY A 994 -21.65 24.11 -19.41
N ARG A 995 -21.32 22.85 -19.08
CA ARG A 995 -21.63 21.69 -19.93
C ARG A 995 -23.13 21.38 -19.91
N CYS A 996 -23.65 20.91 -21.04
CA CYS A 996 -25.04 20.49 -21.17
C CYS A 996 -25.23 19.07 -20.61
N PHE A 997 -26.13 18.93 -19.64
CA PHE A 997 -26.56 17.67 -19.07
C PHE A 997 -27.82 17.19 -19.80
N ASP A 998 -27.82 15.90 -20.17
CA ASP A 998 -28.91 15.22 -20.90
C ASP A 998 -29.44 15.98 -22.14
N GLY A 999 -28.57 16.78 -22.76
CA GLY A 999 -28.88 17.55 -23.97
C GLY A 999 -29.82 18.76 -23.79
N ASN A 1000 -30.30 19.06 -22.58
CA ASN A 1000 -31.27 20.15 -22.37
C ASN A 1000 -31.15 20.92 -21.03
N GLN A 1001 -30.22 20.61 -20.14
CA GLN A 1001 -30.07 21.30 -18.85
C GLN A 1001 -28.64 21.77 -18.57
N ARG A 1002 -28.49 22.88 -17.85
CA ARG A 1002 -27.22 23.32 -17.25
C ARG A 1002 -27.40 23.62 -15.77
N PHE A 1003 -26.36 23.32 -14.98
CA PHE A 1003 -26.38 23.41 -13.53
C PHE A 1003 -25.29 24.36 -13.02
N TYR A 1004 -25.70 25.34 -12.21
CA TYR A 1004 -24.80 26.25 -11.50
C TYR A 1004 -25.16 26.26 -10.01
N ALA A 1005 -24.20 26.00 -9.14
CA ALA A 1005 -24.43 25.85 -7.72
C ALA A 1005 -23.54 26.78 -6.91
N ASN A 1006 -24.14 27.47 -5.93
CA ASN A 1006 -23.42 28.18 -4.89
C ASN A 1006 -23.68 27.45 -3.58
N MET A 1007 -22.70 26.66 -3.15
CA MET A 1007 -22.79 25.82 -1.94
C MET A 1007 -21.87 26.33 -0.82
N SER A 1008 -21.38 27.57 -0.91
CA SER A 1008 -20.32 28.13 -0.07
C SER A 1008 -20.60 28.04 1.43
N ALA A 1009 -21.88 28.08 1.86
CA ALA A 1009 -22.27 27.93 3.27
C ALA A 1009 -22.37 26.48 3.77
N LEU A 1010 -22.47 25.48 2.88
CA LEU A 1010 -22.41 24.05 3.24
C LEU A 1010 -20.97 23.53 3.35
N PHE A 1011 -20.00 24.28 2.82
CA PHE A 1011 -18.57 23.97 2.85
C PHE A 1011 -17.76 24.86 3.81
N ALA A 1012 -18.43 25.64 4.66
CA ALA A 1012 -17.74 26.32 5.77
C ALA A 1012 -17.26 25.27 6.79
N PRO A 1013 -16.02 25.37 7.31
CA PRO A 1013 -15.51 24.40 8.27
C PRO A 1013 -16.20 24.61 9.61
N SER A 1014 -17.34 23.95 9.83
CA SER A 1014 -17.69 23.54 11.19
C SER A 1014 -16.70 22.45 11.58
N PRO A 1015 -16.04 22.54 12.75
CA PRO A 1015 -15.16 21.47 13.22
C PRO A 1015 -15.98 20.18 13.17
N PRO A 1016 -15.44 19.07 12.64
CA PRO A 1016 -16.19 17.83 12.63
C PRO A 1016 -16.60 17.57 14.09
N PRO A 1017 -17.87 17.23 14.37
CA PRO A 1017 -18.13 16.57 15.63
C PRO A 1017 -17.22 15.34 15.60
N MET A 1018 -16.26 15.30 16.52
CA MET A 1018 -15.52 14.09 16.81
C MET A 1018 -16.56 13.03 17.19
N VAL A 1019 -16.98 12.25 16.21
CA VAL A 1019 -17.49 10.92 16.46
C VAL A 1019 -16.23 10.07 16.45
N ASP A 1020 -15.85 9.69 17.66
CA ASP A 1020 -14.76 8.79 17.93
C ASP A 1020 -14.94 7.52 17.08
N VAL A 1021 -14.00 7.26 16.17
CA VAL A 1021 -14.06 6.10 15.26
C VAL A 1021 -13.99 4.79 16.07
N GLU A 1022 -13.54 4.86 17.32
CA GLU A 1022 -13.54 3.75 18.27
C GLU A 1022 -14.94 3.42 18.84
N SER A 1023 -15.97 4.24 18.55
CA SER A 1023 -17.35 4.01 19.01
C SER A 1023 -18.28 3.36 17.99
N LEU A 1024 -17.80 3.11 16.76
CA LEU A 1024 -18.60 2.54 15.67
C LEU A 1024 -18.23 1.06 15.43
N THR A 1025 -19.24 0.21 15.27
CA THR A 1025 -19.02 -1.19 14.88
C THR A 1025 -18.53 -1.28 13.43
N ARG A 1026 -17.77 -2.35 13.11
CA ARG A 1026 -17.28 -2.61 11.74
C ARG A 1026 -18.40 -2.62 10.69
N GLU A 1027 -19.62 -2.98 11.07
CA GLU A 1027 -20.81 -2.93 10.21
C GLU A 1027 -21.33 -1.50 9.99
N GLN A 1028 -21.23 -0.60 10.97
CA GLN A 1028 -21.59 0.82 10.82
C GLN A 1028 -20.56 1.61 9.97
N ILE A 1029 -19.32 1.13 9.92
CA ILE A 1029 -18.26 1.69 9.06
C ILE A 1029 -18.44 1.20 7.61
N MET A 1030 -18.79 -0.07 7.42
CA MET A 1030 -19.00 -0.64 6.08
C MET A 1030 -20.37 -0.32 5.47
N PHE A 1031 -21.38 -0.03 6.30
CA PHE A 1031 -22.75 0.27 5.87
C PHE A 1031 -23.34 1.49 6.60
N PRO A 1032 -22.93 2.71 6.21
CA PRO A 1032 -23.41 3.94 6.84
C PRO A 1032 -24.92 4.15 6.64
N GLU A 1033 -25.60 4.78 7.61
CA GLU A 1033 -27.08 4.86 7.68
C GLU A 1033 -27.75 5.46 6.42
N TRP A 1034 -27.05 6.29 5.66
CA TRP A 1034 -27.56 6.85 4.39
C TRP A 1034 -27.77 5.80 3.29
N LEU A 1035 -27.18 4.60 3.43
CA LEU A 1035 -27.39 3.48 2.51
C LEU A 1035 -28.74 2.76 2.74
N TRP A 1036 -29.46 3.08 3.83
CA TRP A 1036 -30.62 2.31 4.30
C TRP A 1036 -31.88 3.14 4.58
N GLU A 1037 -32.04 4.30 3.94
CA GLU A 1037 -33.33 5.01 4.00
C GLU A 1037 -34.27 4.61 2.85
N PRO A 1038 -35.55 4.32 3.16
CA PRO A 1038 -36.21 4.58 4.45
C PRO A 1038 -36.15 3.42 5.47
N THR A 1039 -35.92 3.76 6.74
CA THR A 1039 -36.35 2.94 7.89
C THR A 1039 -37.84 3.18 8.19
N PRO A 1040 -38.61 2.16 8.64
CA PRO A 1040 -38.14 0.90 9.22
C PRO A 1040 -37.94 -0.23 8.20
N ARG A 1041 -37.00 -1.11 8.54
CA ARG A 1041 -36.60 -2.34 7.83
C ARG A 1041 -37.81 -3.14 7.34
N ARG A 1042 -37.98 -3.32 6.03
CA ARG A 1042 -38.83 -4.39 5.48
C ARG A 1042 -37.99 -5.63 5.20
N VAL A 1043 -38.34 -6.70 5.89
CA VAL A 1043 -37.93 -8.08 5.61
C VAL A 1043 -38.38 -8.43 4.18
N PHE A 1044 -37.49 -9.01 3.38
CA PHE A 1044 -37.86 -9.71 2.16
C PHE A 1044 -38.81 -10.85 2.56
N GLN A 1045 -40.08 -10.73 2.18
CA GLN A 1045 -41.01 -11.84 2.19
C GLN A 1045 -41.20 -12.26 0.73
N SER A 1046 -40.48 -13.30 0.34
CA SER A 1046 -40.79 -14.15 -0.81
C SER A 1046 -40.46 -15.57 -0.39
N ASP A 1047 -41.53 -16.32 -0.10
CA ASP A 1047 -41.65 -17.76 0.20
C ASP A 1047 -40.65 -18.41 1.17
#